data_AF-A0AAN6IQ60-F1
#
_entry.id   AF-A0AAN6IQ60-F1
#
_cell.length_a   1.000
_cell.length_b   1.000
_cell.length_c   1.000
_cell.angle_alpha   90.00
_cell.angle_beta   90.00
_cell.angle_gamma   90.00
#
_symmetry.space_group_name_H-M   'P 1'
#
loop_
_entity.id
_entity.type
_entity.pdbx_description
1 polymer ?
#
loop_
_entity_poly.entity_id
_entity_poly.type
_entity_poly.pdbx_seq_one_letter_code
_entity_poly.pdbx_strand_id
1 'polypeptide(L)'
;MVLFKRKPVRYLPHPHVDDQQCDVWVIPEADEVFTSYDAYLERMDFFKSKRFTCEVTGRSGLNFFDALRSEQAGSREIDEAFPQALREPVLRRVQFSTTSRLDHLVEEVYNEFKNDFYPGELVTVILDDNTRLYGRVRDKAKFAEIRAPDGSVVREGFSRYFVRLVDRPDEEALVDDHHIARDRKSFTKQMLRSFIKNTVTREGWNGAPWLVKPEVAERFRIDTNVPPHLQYSSKAAAKKAEKKNNVEQDPMFDVWQPNKLPELKPATKGKKGQQHASQHQHHPGGIDPTAPGHPFDYRHSVMPDPGLLPRSWGHMQPPPPPPTGFDPYYPGYPPHYPPANGYYHPPAVQAQEMLPPKQVVQHHHQPQQPPPQIPQKPPSPSPPPPIKYPIEDLDVEPVRDGTHRPNLKFVAREQCLSGKAAATKDVIPGVKEGTVGLLLETWNTLNVYCQVLKLDSFTFDDFVEAMLFSSTDVDCELFVEMHCALLKQLVKAENDDEGAVQISLPDLPESDEEEESEEEESKLPTPTPEPEYPAKRTRSSLHKVQLAEELLKQEQKEEEVISHRAAEMFDECGWIDRLRKRDLRNGGWELVMVGLLHRLSGRPRLTEVCNKILAHLAPLDAEPTIQTAQYQYSTMDINLRAEALQILCRLFLETKTVRDFLEEMSNTMTNYRKIKIEHQRARKEALARLKELQAEKRALAPEPEKSPSPMPELEDAAEAEKAAEDQDASIPDSEDEEPMVTRSLRRGSDRAAERKRKREEEQERKEKAAEAKQNKGSKEYQKVLKQIEKERDKIEAAEEQIVIVDNDLREADCARTRILGKDRFCNRYWWFERNAMPYGGLPESSTADAEYANGRIWVQGPDDMELEGFINVGDADKKAYYCLFQMTPEERKKMEEGPTQLRSANQWGFYDTPEELDMLIGWLDSRGVRELKLKKELNALRDVMIKHMEKRAAYLTPPAREKSEEPAETTTRMSTRTKTQAQMRSEKNQQRCLRWKNTMAMAELGHRHIDPPLKPRGRGRKNNQGDNLKSTSGAKNAAAAPTVLNRQGKPATRQGSRYNF
;
A
#
# COMPACT_ATOMS: atom_id res chain seq x y z
N MET A 1 14.35 -22.70 19.18
CA MET A 1 13.98 -23.49 20.37
C MET A 1 12.48 -23.79 20.34
N VAL A 2 12.04 -24.85 21.00
CA VAL A 2 10.61 -25.12 21.19
C VAL A 2 10.03 -24.10 22.17
N LEU A 3 8.91 -23.46 21.80
CA LEU A 3 8.26 -22.43 22.60
C LEU A 3 6.97 -22.95 23.25
N PHE A 4 6.79 -22.69 24.55
CA PHE A 4 5.54 -22.84 25.26
C PHE A 4 5.06 -21.46 25.74
N LYS A 5 3.82 -21.08 25.42
CA LYS A 5 3.26 -19.73 25.73
C LYS A 5 4.21 -18.56 25.35
N ARG A 6 4.85 -18.63 24.18
CA ARG A 6 5.85 -17.67 23.65
C ARG A 6 7.13 -17.51 24.50
N LYS A 7 7.48 -18.50 25.33
CA LYS A 7 8.77 -18.58 26.03
C LYS A 7 9.47 -19.89 25.66
N PRO A 8 10.82 -19.95 25.59
CA PRO A 8 11.53 -21.22 25.46
C PRO A 8 11.14 -22.20 26.55
N VAL A 9 10.96 -23.47 26.19
CA VAL A 9 10.84 -24.56 27.16
C VAL A 9 12.12 -24.61 28.00
N ARG A 10 11.97 -24.73 29.32
CA ARG A 10 13.10 -24.93 30.23
C ARG A 10 13.19 -26.40 30.58
N TYR A 11 14.36 -26.99 30.34
CA TYR A 11 14.70 -28.32 30.81
C TYR A 11 14.92 -28.32 32.32
N LEU A 12 14.66 -29.46 32.95
CA LEU A 12 14.93 -29.69 34.37
C LEU A 12 16.42 -30.03 34.57
N PRO A 13 17.04 -29.62 35.68
CA PRO A 13 18.39 -30.05 36.02
C PRO A 13 18.41 -31.55 36.30
N HIS A 14 19.51 -32.22 35.97
CA HIS A 14 19.73 -33.62 36.33
C HIS A 14 19.67 -33.79 37.87
N PRO A 15 18.89 -34.76 38.39
CA PRO A 15 18.87 -35.07 39.82
C PRO A 15 20.22 -35.66 40.25
N HIS A 16 20.61 -35.41 41.50
CA HIS A 16 21.73 -36.14 42.11
C HIS A 16 21.27 -37.55 42.44
N VAL A 17 22.06 -38.55 42.03
CA VAL A 17 21.78 -39.98 42.26
C VAL A 17 23.03 -40.58 42.92
N ASP A 18 22.97 -40.74 44.24
CA ASP A 18 24.08 -41.26 45.05
C ASP A 18 24.33 -42.77 44.87
N ASP A 19 23.33 -43.52 44.39
CA ASP A 19 23.35 -45.00 44.34
C ASP A 19 23.29 -45.53 42.90
N GLN A 20 24.23 -46.41 42.56
CA GLN A 20 24.36 -47.04 41.24
C GLN A 20 23.32 -48.14 40.96
N GLN A 21 22.44 -48.45 41.92
CA GLN A 21 21.34 -49.42 41.76
C GLN A 21 19.94 -48.77 41.68
N CYS A 22 19.85 -47.44 41.52
CA CYS A 22 18.58 -46.72 41.42
C CYS A 22 18.00 -46.76 39.99
N ASP A 23 16.79 -47.29 39.82
CA ASP A 23 16.03 -47.20 38.56
C ASP A 23 15.67 -45.74 38.26
N VAL A 24 15.94 -45.30 37.03
CA VAL A 24 15.65 -43.93 36.56
C VAL A 24 14.86 -43.94 35.25
N TRP A 25 13.94 -42.98 35.11
CA TRP A 25 13.16 -42.76 33.90
C TRP A 25 13.69 -41.55 33.14
N VAL A 26 13.91 -41.70 31.84
CA VAL A 26 14.58 -40.68 31.00
C VAL A 26 13.67 -40.25 29.85
N ILE A 27 13.69 -38.96 29.49
CA ILE A 27 13.09 -38.41 28.26
C ILE A 27 14.23 -38.04 27.31
N PRO A 28 14.64 -38.93 26.37
CA PRO A 28 15.89 -38.78 25.62
C PRO A 28 15.94 -37.52 24.74
N GLU A 29 14.82 -37.06 24.20
CA GLU A 29 14.75 -35.87 23.34
C GLU A 29 14.80 -34.54 24.10
N ALA A 30 14.76 -34.59 25.43
CA ALA A 30 14.82 -33.42 26.32
C ALA A 30 16.03 -33.46 27.29
N ASP A 31 16.77 -34.57 27.32
CA ASP A 31 17.86 -34.85 28.28
C ASP A 31 17.41 -34.68 29.75
N GLU A 32 16.19 -35.13 30.06
CA GLU A 32 15.60 -35.04 31.40
C GLU A 32 15.51 -36.41 32.06
N VAL A 33 16.09 -36.52 33.25
CA VAL A 33 16.16 -37.75 34.07
C VAL A 33 15.32 -37.58 35.33
N PHE A 34 14.55 -38.61 35.68
CA PHE A 34 13.61 -38.64 36.80
C PHE A 34 13.85 -39.85 37.69
N THR A 35 13.87 -39.63 39.01
CA THR A 35 13.91 -40.66 40.06
C THR A 35 12.52 -41.05 40.57
N SER A 36 11.46 -40.60 39.89
CA SER A 36 10.06 -40.96 40.17
C SER A 36 9.26 -41.09 38.89
N TYR A 37 8.53 -42.20 38.76
CA TYR A 37 7.71 -42.52 37.60
C TYR A 37 6.55 -41.54 37.39
N ASP A 38 5.91 -41.09 38.47
CA ASP A 38 4.79 -40.15 38.38
C ASP A 38 5.24 -38.79 37.86
N ALA A 39 6.41 -38.31 38.29
CA ALA A 39 7.01 -37.08 37.79
C ALA A 39 7.40 -37.17 36.30
N TYR A 40 7.90 -38.34 35.88
CA TYR A 40 8.14 -38.65 34.46
C TYR A 40 6.83 -38.64 33.65
N LEU A 41 5.74 -39.23 34.17
CA LEU A 41 4.44 -39.23 33.50
C LEU A 41 3.85 -37.82 33.36
N GLU A 42 3.83 -37.01 34.42
CA GLU A 42 3.36 -35.62 34.34
C GLU A 42 4.15 -34.79 33.33
N ARG A 43 5.48 -34.98 33.26
CA ARG A 43 6.35 -34.31 32.29
C ARG A 43 6.08 -34.79 30.86
N MET A 44 5.92 -36.10 30.69
CA MET A 44 5.65 -36.73 29.40
C MET A 44 4.29 -36.28 28.84
N ASP A 45 3.26 -36.14 29.67
CA ASP A 45 1.96 -35.62 29.25
C ASP A 45 1.97 -34.11 28.99
N PHE A 46 2.78 -33.34 29.74
CA PHE A 46 3.08 -31.95 29.39
C PHE A 46 3.69 -31.86 27.98
N PHE A 47 4.70 -32.67 27.66
CA PHE A 47 5.34 -32.71 26.34
C PHE A 47 4.42 -33.24 25.23
N LYS A 48 3.56 -34.23 25.49
CA LYS A 48 2.53 -34.71 24.53
C LYS A 48 1.43 -33.68 24.26
N SER A 49 1.21 -32.71 25.14
CA SER A 49 0.16 -31.71 24.97
C SER A 49 0.38 -30.83 23.73
N LYS A 50 -0.65 -30.65 22.89
CA LYS A 50 -0.60 -29.89 21.63
C LYS A 50 -0.59 -28.36 21.85
N ARG A 51 0.39 -27.87 22.60
CA ARG A 51 0.46 -26.49 23.14
C ARG A 51 1.76 -25.76 22.83
N PHE A 52 2.65 -26.39 22.06
CA PHE A 52 3.94 -25.84 21.70
C PHE A 52 3.91 -25.17 20.32
N THR A 53 4.92 -24.35 20.08
CA THR A 53 5.15 -23.63 18.84
C THR A 53 6.61 -23.77 18.44
N CYS A 54 6.88 -24.08 17.18
CA CYS A 54 8.22 -24.05 16.62
C CYS A 54 8.68 -22.59 16.46
N GLU A 55 9.84 -22.21 17.02
CA GLU A 55 10.38 -20.86 16.85
C GLU A 55 10.83 -20.56 15.42
N VAL A 56 11.29 -21.57 14.68
CA VAL A 56 11.80 -21.43 13.32
C VAL A 56 10.66 -21.28 12.32
N THR A 57 9.76 -22.26 12.24
CA THR A 57 8.64 -22.27 11.27
C THR A 57 7.41 -21.48 11.74
N GLY A 58 7.37 -21.03 12.99
CA GLY A 58 6.23 -20.34 13.60
C GLY A 58 4.99 -21.21 13.84
N ARG A 59 4.99 -22.48 13.39
CA ARG A 59 3.85 -23.40 13.46
C ARG A 59 3.51 -23.74 14.91
N SER A 60 2.26 -23.47 15.29
CA SER A 60 1.71 -23.69 16.63
C SER A 60 0.74 -24.89 16.67
N GLY A 61 0.34 -25.31 17.88
CA GLY A 61 -0.57 -26.45 18.08
C GLY A 61 0.11 -27.81 17.95
N LEU A 62 1.45 -27.84 18.05
CA LEU A 62 2.26 -29.04 18.04
C LEU A 62 2.46 -29.57 19.47
N ASN A 63 2.75 -30.86 19.61
CA ASN A 63 3.38 -31.38 20.83
C ASN A 63 4.89 -31.01 20.84
N PHE A 64 5.58 -31.25 21.95
CA PHE A 64 6.99 -30.90 22.11
C PHE A 64 7.88 -31.56 21.04
N PHE A 65 7.73 -32.87 20.84
CA PHE A 65 8.54 -33.66 19.91
C PHE A 65 8.31 -33.26 18.44
N ASP A 66 7.07 -32.94 18.05
CA ASP A 66 6.75 -32.44 16.71
C ASP A 66 7.23 -31.00 16.51
N ALA A 67 7.18 -30.16 17.54
CA ALA A 67 7.79 -28.82 17.50
C ALA A 67 9.32 -28.89 17.39
N LEU A 68 9.96 -29.84 18.09
CA LEU A 68 11.41 -30.07 18.06
C LEU A 68 11.86 -30.62 16.70
N ARG A 69 11.14 -31.59 16.12
CA ARG A 69 11.39 -32.10 14.76
C ARG A 69 11.16 -31.01 13.70
N SER A 70 10.11 -30.20 13.84
CA SER A 70 9.85 -29.04 12.97
C SER A 70 10.93 -27.96 13.09
N GLU A 71 11.51 -27.76 14.28
CA GLU A 71 12.66 -26.88 14.47
C GLU A 71 13.92 -27.44 13.81
N GLN A 72 14.27 -28.70 14.06
CA GLN A 72 15.46 -29.33 13.49
C GLN A 72 15.40 -29.38 11.96
N ALA A 73 14.22 -29.68 11.39
CA ALA A 73 14.01 -29.66 9.94
C ALA A 73 14.14 -28.24 9.36
N GLY A 74 13.41 -27.25 9.91
CA GLY A 74 13.48 -25.87 9.41
C GLY A 74 14.86 -25.23 9.62
N SER A 75 15.58 -25.59 10.67
CA SER A 75 16.97 -25.16 10.91
C SER A 75 17.90 -25.70 9.81
N ARG A 76 17.81 -26.99 9.46
CA ARG A 76 18.56 -27.59 8.34
C ARG A 76 18.18 -26.95 7.00
N GLU A 77 16.90 -26.73 6.74
CA GLU A 77 16.42 -26.10 5.51
C GLU A 77 17.01 -24.68 5.32
N ILE A 78 17.07 -23.87 6.38
CA ILE A 78 17.72 -22.55 6.37
C ILE A 78 19.24 -22.70 6.15
N ASP A 79 19.87 -23.64 6.85
CA ASP A 79 21.31 -23.93 6.77
C ASP A 79 21.71 -24.71 5.49
N GLU A 80 20.76 -25.10 4.64
CA GLU A 80 20.99 -25.63 3.30
C GLU A 80 20.74 -24.55 2.24
N ALA A 81 19.62 -23.82 2.34
CA ALA A 81 19.22 -22.81 1.36
C ALA A 81 20.07 -21.51 1.39
N PHE A 82 20.66 -21.13 2.52
CA PHE A 82 21.42 -19.87 2.59
C PHE A 82 22.82 -19.98 1.93
N PRO A 83 23.20 -19.10 0.98
CA PRO A 83 24.45 -19.24 0.21
C PRO A 83 25.71 -19.43 1.07
N GLN A 84 26.47 -20.51 0.82
CA GLN A 84 27.61 -20.88 1.67
C GLN A 84 28.71 -19.80 1.73
N ALA A 85 28.99 -19.13 0.62
CA ALA A 85 29.98 -18.05 0.52
C ALA A 85 29.65 -16.84 1.41
N LEU A 86 28.37 -16.59 1.70
CA LEU A 86 27.91 -15.43 2.48
C LEU A 86 27.84 -15.72 3.99
N ARG A 87 27.90 -16.98 4.43
CA ARG A 87 27.68 -17.37 5.84
C ARG A 87 28.70 -16.71 6.76
N GLU A 88 29.99 -16.95 6.55
CA GLU A 88 31.05 -16.39 7.39
C GLU A 88 31.08 -14.86 7.35
N PRO A 89 31.07 -14.19 6.17
CA PRO A 89 31.01 -12.73 6.11
C PRO A 89 29.82 -12.11 6.86
N VAL A 90 28.60 -12.64 6.69
CA VAL A 90 27.39 -12.16 7.39
C VAL A 90 27.51 -12.38 8.89
N LEU A 91 27.97 -13.54 9.34
CA LEU A 91 28.16 -13.84 10.76
C LEU A 91 29.22 -12.92 11.40
N ARG A 92 30.34 -12.68 10.72
CA ARG A 92 31.39 -11.73 11.17
C ARG A 92 30.87 -10.29 11.25
N ARG A 93 29.95 -9.88 10.36
CA ARG A 93 29.36 -8.54 10.36
C ARG A 93 28.22 -8.34 11.38
N VAL A 94 27.51 -9.41 11.72
CA VAL A 94 26.48 -9.40 12.78
C VAL A 94 27.08 -9.49 14.17
N GLN A 95 28.20 -10.22 14.33
CA GLN A 95 28.92 -10.35 15.59
C GLN A 95 29.24 -8.97 16.20
N PHE A 96 28.86 -8.79 17.46
CA PHE A 96 29.02 -7.55 18.23
C PHE A 96 28.22 -6.32 17.75
N SER A 97 27.36 -6.46 16.73
CA SER A 97 26.42 -5.39 16.38
C SER A 97 25.51 -5.05 17.57
N THR A 98 25.25 -3.77 17.83
CA THR A 98 24.37 -3.29 18.91
C THR A 98 22.96 -2.95 18.44
N THR A 99 22.64 -3.18 17.15
CA THR A 99 21.39 -2.77 16.50
C THR A 99 20.16 -3.30 17.24
N SER A 100 19.26 -2.38 17.63
CA SER A 100 18.26 -2.63 18.68
C SER A 100 17.11 -3.57 18.28
N ARG A 101 16.83 -3.74 16.98
CA ARG A 101 15.81 -4.66 16.44
C ARG A 101 16.40 -5.53 15.33
N LEU A 102 16.01 -6.80 15.28
CA LEU A 102 16.43 -7.75 14.23
C LEU A 102 16.11 -7.22 12.82
N ASP A 103 14.95 -6.59 12.66
CA ASP A 103 14.47 -6.05 11.38
C ASP A 103 15.40 -4.95 10.83
N HIS A 104 15.95 -4.08 11.69
CA HIS A 104 16.93 -3.07 11.29
C HIS A 104 18.30 -3.70 11.00
N LEU A 105 18.74 -4.69 11.80
CA LEU A 105 19.97 -5.43 11.55
C LEU A 105 19.94 -6.17 10.19
N VAL A 106 18.79 -6.78 9.85
CA VAL A 106 18.56 -7.43 8.56
C VAL A 106 18.59 -6.41 7.42
N GLU A 107 18.05 -5.20 7.61
CA GLU A 107 18.10 -4.13 6.61
C GLU A 107 19.53 -3.60 6.40
N GLU A 108 20.28 -3.35 7.48
CA GLU A 108 21.69 -2.95 7.45
C GLU A 108 22.54 -3.97 6.68
N VAL A 109 22.52 -5.24 7.13
CA VAL A 109 23.30 -6.32 6.52
C VAL A 109 22.84 -6.61 5.09
N TYR A 110 21.54 -6.53 4.79
CA TYR A 110 21.09 -6.71 3.40
C TYR A 110 21.62 -5.60 2.49
N ASN A 111 21.61 -4.33 2.92
CA ASN A 111 22.09 -3.24 2.08
C ASN A 111 23.61 -3.22 1.91
N GLU A 112 24.36 -3.78 2.86
CA GLU A 112 25.81 -3.95 2.76
C GLU A 112 26.18 -5.11 1.81
N PHE A 113 25.45 -6.23 1.85
CA PHE A 113 25.78 -7.43 1.07
C PHE A 113 25.05 -7.57 -0.28
N LYS A 114 23.97 -6.82 -0.55
CA LYS A 114 23.19 -6.94 -1.80
C LYS A 114 24.02 -6.79 -3.08
N ASN A 115 25.01 -5.90 -3.06
CA ASN A 115 25.89 -5.55 -4.18
C ASN A 115 27.34 -5.97 -3.92
N ASP A 116 27.62 -6.78 -2.87
CA ASP A 116 28.96 -7.30 -2.63
C ASP A 116 28.98 -8.83 -2.69
N PHE A 117 29.89 -9.36 -3.50
CA PHE A 117 29.95 -10.74 -3.96
C PHE A 117 31.17 -11.45 -3.39
N TYR A 118 31.07 -12.75 -3.12
CA TYR A 118 32.12 -13.48 -2.39
C TYR A 118 32.65 -14.72 -3.13
N PRO A 119 33.95 -15.05 -3.01
CA PRO A 119 34.52 -16.28 -3.56
C PRO A 119 33.68 -17.54 -3.29
N GLY A 120 33.44 -18.31 -4.35
CA GLY A 120 32.58 -19.50 -4.35
C GLY A 120 31.09 -19.24 -4.60
N GLU A 121 30.65 -17.98 -4.73
CA GLU A 121 29.26 -17.59 -5.02
C GLU A 121 28.88 -17.72 -6.51
N LEU A 122 27.61 -18.03 -6.80
CA LEU A 122 27.05 -18.06 -8.16
C LEU A 122 26.44 -16.71 -8.52
N VAL A 123 26.81 -16.19 -9.69
CA VAL A 123 26.48 -14.84 -10.18
C VAL A 123 26.11 -14.87 -11.66
N THR A 124 25.46 -13.81 -12.12
CA THR A 124 25.25 -13.50 -13.53
C THR A 124 26.23 -12.39 -13.92
N VAL A 125 27.13 -12.68 -14.86
CA VAL A 125 27.92 -11.66 -15.56
C VAL A 125 27.03 -11.01 -16.61
N ILE A 126 27.14 -9.69 -16.75
CA ILE A 126 26.47 -8.90 -17.79
C ILE A 126 27.56 -8.35 -18.69
N LEU A 127 27.50 -8.67 -19.98
CA LEU A 127 28.42 -8.16 -21.00
C LEU A 127 27.91 -6.84 -21.60
N ASP A 128 28.79 -6.11 -22.30
CA ASP A 128 28.51 -4.80 -22.92
C ASP A 128 27.33 -4.81 -23.92
N ASP A 129 27.03 -5.98 -24.50
CA ASP A 129 25.89 -6.22 -25.40
C ASP A 129 24.59 -6.59 -24.66
N ASN A 130 24.58 -6.48 -23.33
CA ASN A 130 23.57 -6.98 -22.39
C ASN A 130 23.40 -8.51 -22.35
N THR A 131 24.26 -9.30 -23.01
CA THR A 131 24.24 -10.76 -22.87
C THR A 131 24.55 -11.16 -21.44
N ARG A 132 23.76 -12.09 -20.90
CA ARG A 132 23.82 -12.51 -19.48
C ARG A 132 24.38 -13.93 -19.40
N LEU A 133 25.54 -14.09 -18.77
CA LEU A 133 26.24 -15.38 -18.63
C LEU A 133 26.29 -15.82 -17.18
N TYR A 134 26.13 -17.12 -16.92
CA TYR A 134 26.24 -17.65 -15.55
C TYR A 134 27.70 -17.96 -15.22
N GLY A 135 28.11 -17.59 -14.00
CA GLY A 135 29.48 -17.72 -13.54
C GLY A 135 29.58 -17.95 -12.05
N ARG A 136 30.77 -18.35 -11.61
CA ARG A 136 31.12 -18.50 -10.19
C ARG A 136 32.25 -17.54 -9.85
N VAL A 137 32.05 -16.70 -8.83
CA VAL A 137 33.10 -15.82 -8.31
C VAL A 137 34.25 -16.67 -7.81
N ARG A 138 35.44 -16.45 -8.37
CA ARG A 138 36.68 -17.11 -7.99
C ARG A 138 37.43 -16.27 -6.96
N ASP A 139 37.80 -15.06 -7.36
CA ASP A 139 38.61 -14.13 -6.57
C ASP A 139 37.96 -12.74 -6.54
N LYS A 140 38.18 -11.98 -5.45
CA LYS A 140 37.69 -10.61 -5.25
C LYS A 140 38.85 -9.70 -4.88
N ALA A 141 39.01 -8.59 -5.60
CA ALA A 141 39.88 -7.49 -5.23
C ALA A 141 39.01 -6.28 -4.84
N LYS A 142 39.14 -5.79 -3.60
CA LYS A 142 38.49 -4.54 -3.17
C LYS A 142 39.54 -3.44 -3.08
N PHE A 143 39.33 -2.35 -3.79
CA PHE A 143 40.21 -1.19 -3.82
C PHE A 143 39.68 -0.13 -2.85
N ALA A 144 40.57 0.41 -2.02
CA ALA A 144 40.22 1.47 -1.09
C ALA A 144 39.92 2.78 -1.82
N GLU A 145 39.04 3.58 -1.23
CA GLU A 145 38.84 4.99 -1.58
C GLU A 145 40.14 5.77 -1.36
N ILE A 146 40.46 6.71 -2.26
CA ILE A 146 41.61 7.61 -2.16
C ILE A 146 41.09 9.02 -1.95
N ARG A 147 41.47 9.63 -0.82
CA ARG A 147 41.21 11.04 -0.53
C ARG A 147 42.48 11.88 -0.75
N ALA A 148 42.30 13.11 -1.19
CA ALA A 148 43.35 14.13 -1.18
C ALA A 148 43.51 14.75 0.23
N PRO A 149 44.57 15.54 0.49
CA PRO A 149 44.84 16.14 1.81
C PRO A 149 43.77 17.15 2.27
N ASP A 150 42.95 17.67 1.35
CA ASP A 150 41.78 18.52 1.58
C ASP A 150 40.53 17.74 2.04
N GLY A 151 40.55 16.40 1.95
CA GLY A 151 39.43 15.51 2.24
C GLY A 151 38.57 15.14 1.02
N SER A 152 38.82 15.74 -0.16
CA SER A 152 38.09 15.42 -1.40
C SER A 152 38.39 14.00 -1.88
N VAL A 153 37.41 13.35 -2.52
CA VAL A 153 37.53 11.96 -2.99
C VAL A 153 38.11 11.95 -4.41
N VAL A 154 39.41 11.67 -4.52
CA VAL A 154 40.13 11.57 -5.80
C VAL A 154 39.76 10.29 -6.56
N ARG A 155 39.39 9.23 -5.83
CA ARG A 155 38.85 7.99 -6.41
C ARG A 155 38.03 7.23 -5.39
N GLU A 156 36.79 6.89 -5.74
CA GLU A 156 35.94 6.03 -4.92
C GLU A 156 36.53 4.63 -4.70
N GLY A 157 36.04 3.94 -3.67
CA GLY A 157 36.39 2.55 -3.39
C GLY A 157 35.48 1.57 -4.15
N PHE A 158 36.03 0.86 -5.13
CA PHE A 158 35.34 -0.10 -5.99
C PHE A 158 35.86 -1.53 -5.77
N SER A 159 35.10 -2.55 -6.20
CA SER A 159 35.59 -3.93 -6.28
C SER A 159 35.77 -4.39 -7.72
N ARG A 160 36.57 -5.43 -7.90
CA ARG A 160 36.61 -6.26 -9.11
C ARG A 160 36.55 -7.73 -8.74
N TYR A 161 35.85 -8.49 -9.56
CA TYR A 161 35.58 -9.90 -9.37
C TYR A 161 36.11 -10.68 -10.57
N PHE A 162 36.92 -11.71 -10.29
CA PHE A 162 37.25 -12.72 -11.28
C PHE A 162 36.16 -13.79 -11.22
N VAL A 163 35.44 -13.98 -12.32
CA VAL A 163 34.29 -14.87 -12.42
C VAL A 163 34.55 -15.94 -13.48
N ARG A 164 34.62 -17.20 -13.04
CA ARG A 164 34.77 -18.35 -13.94
C ARG A 164 33.41 -18.73 -14.53
N LEU A 165 33.28 -18.77 -15.84
CA LEU A 165 31.99 -19.01 -16.48
C LEU A 165 31.56 -20.49 -16.34
N VAL A 166 30.26 -20.73 -16.16
CA VAL A 166 29.69 -22.08 -15.98
C VAL A 166 29.62 -22.82 -17.32
N ASP A 167 29.10 -22.15 -18.34
CA ASP A 167 28.93 -22.71 -19.70
C ASP A 167 30.25 -22.78 -20.48
N ARG A 168 31.30 -22.11 -19.98
CA ARG A 168 32.64 -22.06 -20.56
C ARG A 168 33.70 -22.16 -19.46
N PRO A 169 33.94 -23.36 -18.90
CA PRO A 169 34.76 -23.52 -17.70
C PRO A 169 36.24 -23.16 -17.88
N ASP A 170 36.73 -22.92 -19.11
CA ASP A 170 38.11 -22.47 -19.35
C ASP A 170 38.21 -20.95 -19.58
N GLU A 171 37.09 -20.22 -19.53
CA GLU A 171 37.04 -18.75 -19.62
C GLU A 171 36.78 -18.11 -18.24
N GLU A 172 37.55 -17.07 -17.91
CA GLU A 172 37.37 -16.24 -16.71
C GLU A 172 37.15 -14.79 -17.12
N ALA A 173 36.04 -14.20 -16.69
CA ALA A 173 35.70 -12.80 -16.88
C ALA A 173 36.21 -11.96 -15.70
N LEU A 174 36.79 -10.79 -15.99
CA LEU A 174 37.09 -9.77 -14.97
C LEU A 174 36.03 -8.68 -15.04
N VAL A 175 35.17 -8.60 -14.03
CA VAL A 175 34.04 -7.67 -13.95
C VAL A 175 34.20 -6.72 -12.76
N ASP A 176 33.56 -5.56 -12.84
CA ASP A 176 33.42 -4.59 -11.75
C ASP A 176 32.05 -4.73 -11.05
N ASP A 177 31.72 -3.78 -10.17
CA ASP A 177 30.47 -3.76 -9.40
C ASP A 177 29.20 -3.53 -10.26
N HIS A 178 29.32 -3.15 -11.54
CA HIS A 178 28.18 -2.91 -12.45
C HIS A 178 27.89 -4.12 -13.34
N HIS A 179 28.93 -4.83 -13.80
CA HIS A 179 28.84 -5.92 -14.77
C HIS A 179 28.59 -7.31 -14.10
N ILE A 180 28.16 -7.30 -12.84
CA ILE A 180 27.90 -8.49 -12.03
C ILE A 180 26.57 -8.35 -11.26
N ALA A 181 25.75 -9.42 -11.27
CA ALA A 181 24.46 -9.44 -10.61
C ALA A 181 24.20 -10.76 -9.88
N ARG A 182 23.52 -10.69 -8.73
CA ARG A 182 23.06 -11.88 -7.98
C ARG A 182 21.68 -12.28 -8.50
N ASP A 183 21.37 -13.58 -8.49
CA ASP A 183 19.98 -14.01 -8.75
C ASP A 183 19.04 -13.45 -7.67
N ARG A 184 17.89 -12.91 -8.10
CA ARG A 184 16.90 -12.25 -7.25
C ARG A 184 16.26 -13.20 -6.22
N LYS A 185 16.38 -14.52 -6.39
CA LYS A 185 15.83 -15.52 -5.46
C LYS A 185 16.87 -16.07 -4.46
N SER A 186 18.18 -15.91 -4.69
CA SER A 186 19.22 -16.59 -3.91
C SER A 186 19.62 -15.87 -2.60
N PHE A 187 19.47 -14.55 -2.53
CA PHE A 187 19.72 -13.76 -1.32
C PHE A 187 18.59 -12.76 -1.08
N THR A 188 17.68 -13.11 -0.16
CA THR A 188 16.52 -12.29 0.18
C THR A 188 16.55 -11.85 1.65
N LYS A 189 15.92 -10.71 1.96
CA LYS A 189 15.75 -10.24 3.35
C LYS A 189 15.09 -11.27 4.26
N GLN A 190 14.18 -12.10 3.71
CA GLN A 190 13.52 -13.17 4.46
C GLN A 190 14.48 -14.33 4.79
N MET A 191 15.28 -14.79 3.83
CA MET A 191 16.32 -15.81 4.07
C MET A 191 17.37 -15.30 5.06
N LEU A 192 17.84 -14.06 4.90
CA LEU A 192 18.79 -13.42 5.82
C LEU A 192 18.23 -13.30 7.25
N ARG A 193 16.97 -12.89 7.40
CA ARG A 193 16.26 -12.83 8.69
C ARG A 193 16.19 -14.20 9.36
N SER A 194 15.86 -15.25 8.60
CA SER A 194 15.81 -16.62 9.10
C SER A 194 17.20 -17.14 9.50
N PHE A 195 18.23 -16.90 8.68
CA PHE A 195 19.61 -17.29 8.95
C PHE A 195 20.18 -16.62 10.20
N ILE A 196 20.06 -15.29 10.33
CA ILE A 196 20.51 -14.55 11.51
C ILE A 196 19.76 -15.03 12.77
N LYS A 197 18.44 -15.23 12.69
CA LYS A 197 17.66 -15.76 13.81
C LYS A 197 18.07 -17.19 14.20
N ASN A 198 18.50 -18.03 13.25
CA ASN A 198 18.95 -19.39 13.54
C ASN A 198 20.35 -19.42 14.17
N THR A 199 21.25 -18.54 13.75
CA THR A 199 22.70 -18.62 14.08
C THR A 199 23.15 -17.71 15.21
N VAL A 200 22.34 -16.72 15.62
CA VAL A 200 22.75 -15.63 16.52
C VAL A 200 21.79 -15.52 17.71
N THR A 201 22.32 -15.12 18.87
CA THR A 201 21.56 -14.82 20.10
C THR A 201 21.79 -13.39 20.56
N ARG A 202 20.95 -12.88 21.46
CA ARG A 202 21.12 -11.55 22.09
C ARG A 202 20.49 -11.53 23.47
N GLU A 203 21.10 -10.80 24.40
CA GLU A 203 20.53 -10.56 25.72
C GLU A 203 19.33 -9.60 25.67
N GLY A 204 18.53 -9.62 26.75
CA GLY A 204 17.26 -8.91 26.86
C GLY A 204 17.33 -7.43 27.23
N TRP A 205 18.48 -6.76 27.06
CA TRP A 205 18.67 -5.34 27.40
C TRP A 205 18.94 -4.46 26.18
N ASN A 206 18.61 -3.17 26.29
CA ASN A 206 18.71 -2.21 25.17
C ASN A 206 20.18 -1.89 24.88
N GLY A 207 20.65 -2.22 23.68
CA GLY A 207 22.05 -2.08 23.28
C GLY A 207 22.91 -3.34 23.51
N ALA A 208 22.31 -4.46 23.92
CA ALA A 208 23.00 -5.74 24.01
C ALA A 208 23.60 -6.14 22.64
N PRO A 209 24.88 -6.57 22.59
CA PRO A 209 25.49 -7.03 21.34
C PRO A 209 24.85 -8.33 20.86
N TRP A 210 24.67 -8.46 19.55
CA TRP A 210 24.33 -9.72 18.88
C TRP A 210 25.55 -10.66 18.90
N LEU A 211 25.35 -11.91 19.32
CA LEU A 211 26.41 -12.91 19.52
C LEU A 211 26.11 -14.20 18.75
N VAL A 212 26.99 -14.58 17.84
CA VAL A 212 26.94 -15.86 17.12
C VAL A 212 26.99 -17.02 18.13
N LYS A 213 26.14 -18.04 17.95
CA LYS A 213 26.08 -19.23 18.82
C LYS A 213 27.46 -19.92 18.87
N PRO A 214 27.91 -20.46 20.03
CA PRO A 214 29.24 -21.07 20.18
C PRO A 214 29.58 -22.11 19.11
N GLU A 215 28.68 -23.05 18.84
CA GLU A 215 28.80 -24.10 17.80
C GLU A 215 29.10 -23.52 16.40
N VAL A 216 28.48 -22.38 16.07
CA VAL A 216 28.62 -21.71 14.78
C VAL A 216 29.88 -20.85 14.76
N ALA A 217 30.21 -20.20 15.88
CA ALA A 217 31.41 -19.39 16.02
C ALA A 217 32.68 -20.23 15.95
N GLU A 218 32.70 -21.42 16.56
CA GLU A 218 33.78 -22.41 16.43
C GLU A 218 33.94 -22.86 14.96
N ARG A 219 32.83 -23.28 14.32
CA ARG A 219 32.81 -23.75 12.93
C ARG A 219 33.40 -22.74 11.93
N PHE A 220 33.17 -21.44 12.14
CA PHE A 220 33.65 -20.36 11.26
C PHE A 220 34.83 -19.56 11.83
N ARG A 221 35.43 -19.98 12.96
CA ARG A 221 36.54 -19.28 13.64
C ARG A 221 36.24 -17.79 13.83
N ILE A 222 35.09 -17.50 14.43
CA ILE A 222 34.64 -16.15 14.79
C ILE A 222 34.91 -15.96 16.28
N ASP A 223 35.61 -14.88 16.63
CA ASP A 223 35.93 -14.60 18.03
C ASP A 223 34.66 -14.25 18.83
N THR A 224 34.45 -14.95 19.95
CA THR A 224 33.34 -14.73 20.88
C THR A 224 33.71 -13.82 22.06
N ASN A 225 34.97 -13.39 22.16
CA ASN A 225 35.42 -12.44 23.17
C ASN A 225 34.81 -11.05 22.91
N VAL A 226 33.72 -10.74 23.62
CA VAL A 226 33.06 -9.43 23.58
C VAL A 226 34.09 -8.33 23.85
N PRO A 227 34.26 -7.34 22.95
CA PRO A 227 35.23 -6.25 23.14
C PRO A 227 35.01 -5.49 24.46
N PRO A 228 36.04 -5.02 25.17
CA PRO A 228 35.91 -4.43 26.51
C PRO A 228 34.89 -3.28 26.62
N HIS A 229 34.69 -2.50 25.55
CA HIS A 229 33.70 -1.42 25.51
C HIS A 229 32.23 -1.89 25.38
N LEU A 230 32.02 -3.17 25.04
CA LEU A 230 30.71 -3.85 25.00
C LEU A 230 30.50 -4.82 26.18
N GLN A 231 31.51 -5.05 27.02
CA GLN A 231 31.39 -5.94 28.17
C GLN A 231 30.57 -5.31 29.30
N TYR A 232 29.35 -5.82 29.48
CA TYR A 232 28.43 -5.48 30.56
C TYR A 232 29.01 -5.77 31.98
N SER A 233 30.01 -6.64 32.07
CA SER A 233 30.70 -7.05 33.31
C SER A 233 31.11 -5.88 34.20
N SER A 234 31.75 -4.85 33.63
CA SER A 234 32.35 -3.72 34.37
C SER A 234 31.35 -2.89 35.18
N LYS A 235 30.15 -2.61 34.63
CA LYS A 235 29.12 -1.78 35.28
C LYS A 235 28.04 -2.59 35.99
N ALA A 236 27.83 -3.85 35.60
CA ALA A 236 26.82 -4.71 36.21
C ALA A 236 27.35 -5.50 37.41
N ALA A 237 28.60 -5.98 37.38
CA ALA A 237 29.16 -6.76 38.49
C ALA A 237 29.25 -5.91 39.76
N ALA A 238 29.69 -4.64 39.66
CA ALA A 238 29.73 -3.70 40.78
C ALA A 238 28.36 -3.57 41.48
N LYS A 239 27.32 -3.14 40.74
CA LYS A 239 25.96 -2.98 41.29
C LYS A 239 25.28 -4.28 41.74
N LYS A 240 25.79 -5.45 41.32
CA LYS A 240 25.26 -6.76 41.74
C LYS A 240 26.01 -7.33 42.95
N ALA A 241 27.30 -7.05 43.09
CA ALA A 241 28.10 -7.41 44.27
C ALA A 241 27.64 -6.62 45.50
N GLU A 242 27.53 -5.29 45.40
CA GLU A 242 27.00 -4.42 46.47
C GLU A 242 25.63 -4.87 46.98
N LYS A 243 24.81 -5.48 46.09
CA LYS A 243 23.44 -5.89 46.39
C LYS A 243 23.28 -7.36 46.80
N LYS A 244 24.28 -8.23 46.57
CA LYS A 244 24.24 -9.63 47.01
C LYS A 244 24.68 -9.80 48.47
N ASN A 245 25.59 -8.94 48.95
CA ASN A 245 26.18 -9.00 50.30
C ASN A 245 25.22 -8.74 51.49
N ASN A 246 23.90 -8.64 51.28
CA ASN A 246 22.96 -8.22 52.33
C ASN A 246 21.67 -9.06 52.44
N VAL A 247 21.44 -10.07 51.57
CA VAL A 247 20.31 -11.01 51.69
C VAL A 247 20.69 -12.40 51.17
N GLU A 248 21.29 -13.22 52.04
CA GLU A 248 21.27 -14.68 51.92
C GLU A 248 20.66 -15.26 53.20
N GLN A 249 19.40 -15.71 53.11
CA GLN A 249 18.83 -16.81 53.90
C GLN A 249 17.47 -17.20 53.28
N ASP A 250 17.38 -18.45 52.84
CA ASP A 250 16.12 -19.15 52.53
C ASP A 250 15.31 -19.36 53.84
N PRO A 251 13.97 -19.50 53.82
CA PRO A 251 13.31 -20.51 52.99
C PRO A 251 12.02 -20.05 52.27
N MET A 252 11.56 -20.81 51.26
CA MET A 252 10.43 -21.75 51.46
C MET A 252 10.22 -22.72 50.28
N PHE A 253 10.27 -24.02 50.60
CA PHE A 253 9.95 -25.12 49.70
C PHE A 253 8.49 -25.54 49.95
N ASP A 254 7.54 -24.98 49.19
CA ASP A 254 6.12 -25.43 49.20
C ASP A 254 5.39 -25.02 47.91
N VAL A 255 4.19 -25.57 47.72
CA VAL A 255 3.29 -25.42 46.57
C VAL A 255 3.82 -26.08 45.29
N TRP A 256 3.61 -27.40 45.20
CA TRP A 256 2.85 -28.05 44.11
C TRP A 256 2.20 -29.33 44.67
N GLN A 257 0.88 -29.33 44.87
CA GLN A 257 0.05 -30.53 44.99
C GLN A 257 -1.31 -30.32 44.30
N PRO A 258 -1.90 -31.35 43.66
CA PRO A 258 -3.10 -31.19 42.85
C PRO A 258 -4.39 -31.53 43.60
N ASN A 259 -5.15 -30.52 44.05
CA ASN A 259 -6.63 -30.48 43.99
C ASN A 259 -7.24 -29.27 44.72
N LYS A 260 -7.53 -28.18 43.98
CA LYS A 260 -8.68 -27.26 44.14
C LYS A 260 -8.62 -26.10 43.14
N LEU A 261 -9.76 -25.72 42.59
CA LEU A 261 -9.92 -24.46 41.86
C LEU A 261 -10.06 -23.29 42.86
N PRO A 262 -9.23 -22.25 42.81
CA PRO A 262 -9.41 -21.05 43.65
C PRO A 262 -10.46 -20.11 43.03
N GLU A 263 -11.45 -19.70 43.84
CA GLU A 263 -12.49 -18.75 43.43
C GLU A 263 -11.97 -17.31 43.27
N LEU A 264 -12.67 -16.50 42.47
CA LEU A 264 -12.43 -15.05 42.36
C LEU A 264 -12.86 -14.29 43.63
N LYS A 265 -11.93 -13.53 44.22
CA LYS A 265 -12.23 -12.50 45.24
C LYS A 265 -11.56 -11.13 44.90
N PRO A 266 -12.09 -10.00 45.41
CA PRO A 266 -12.13 -8.76 44.61
C PRO A 266 -10.90 -7.85 44.70
N ALA A 267 -10.80 -6.91 43.75
CA ALA A 267 -9.72 -5.93 43.66
C ALA A 267 -9.78 -4.83 44.74
N THR A 268 -8.62 -4.48 45.30
CA THR A 268 -8.41 -3.32 46.19
C THR A 268 -7.94 -2.08 45.40
N LYS A 269 -8.01 -0.89 46.03
CA LYS A 269 -7.81 0.43 45.37
C LYS A 269 -6.65 1.24 45.97
N GLY A 270 -5.95 2.01 45.13
CA GLY A 270 -5.09 3.13 45.53
C GLY A 270 -3.64 3.00 45.05
N LYS A 271 -2.85 4.08 44.85
CA LYS A 271 -3.13 5.55 44.90
C LYS A 271 -2.31 6.27 43.80
N LYS A 272 -2.60 7.55 43.55
CA LYS A 272 -1.85 8.46 42.65
C LYS A 272 -0.76 9.24 43.39
N GLY A 273 0.25 9.72 42.65
CA GLY A 273 1.16 10.82 43.04
C GLY A 273 2.65 10.49 42.81
N GLN A 274 3.54 11.44 42.46
CA GLN A 274 3.35 12.82 41.99
C GLN A 274 4.65 13.30 41.29
N GLN A 275 4.59 14.39 40.49
CA GLN A 275 5.77 14.97 39.82
C GLN A 275 6.53 15.95 40.72
N HIS A 276 7.88 15.96 40.63
CA HIS A 276 8.81 17.10 40.76
C HIS A 276 10.08 16.70 39.96
N ALA A 277 10.76 17.48 39.10
CA ALA A 277 10.93 18.92 38.87
C ALA A 277 12.10 19.57 39.65
N SER A 278 12.90 20.39 38.93
CA SER A 278 14.10 21.15 39.38
C SER A 278 15.31 20.30 39.86
N GLN A 279 16.58 20.75 39.84
CA GLN A 279 17.13 22.10 39.60
C GLN A 279 18.57 22.05 39.01
N HIS A 280 19.05 23.14 38.39
CA HIS A 280 20.48 23.37 38.08
C HIS A 280 21.26 23.85 39.33
N GLN A 281 22.56 23.54 39.39
CA GLN A 281 23.58 24.36 40.08
C GLN A 281 24.99 24.13 39.48
N HIS A 282 25.94 25.03 39.73
CA HIS A 282 27.21 25.21 38.98
C HIS A 282 28.46 25.26 39.88
N HIS A 283 29.60 24.74 39.37
CA HIS A 283 31.01 25.05 39.74
C HIS A 283 31.46 24.78 41.21
N PRO A 284 32.78 24.88 41.56
CA PRO A 284 34.04 25.07 40.79
C PRO A 284 34.92 23.79 40.73
N GLY A 285 36.18 23.73 40.24
CA GLY A 285 37.04 24.69 39.53
C GLY A 285 38.52 24.64 39.99
N GLY A 286 39.50 24.71 39.05
CA GLY A 286 40.96 24.58 39.25
C GLY A 286 41.58 23.60 38.24
N ILE A 287 42.34 23.97 37.20
CA ILE A 287 43.63 24.69 37.07
C ILE A 287 44.87 23.77 37.24
N ASP A 288 45.46 23.40 36.10
CA ASP A 288 46.88 23.27 35.67
C ASP A 288 48.06 23.14 36.70
N PRO A 289 49.25 22.56 36.35
CA PRO A 289 49.93 22.79 35.05
C PRO A 289 50.82 21.66 34.42
N THR A 290 51.46 22.03 33.30
CA THR A 290 52.75 21.57 32.70
C THR A 290 52.86 20.26 31.90
N ALA A 291 53.28 20.41 30.63
CA ALA A 291 54.09 19.45 29.85
C ALA A 291 55.61 19.81 29.99
N PRO A 292 56.59 19.00 29.50
CA PRO A 292 56.89 18.87 28.05
C PRO A 292 57.49 17.51 27.58
N GLY A 293 57.75 17.34 26.27
CA GLY A 293 58.82 16.44 25.78
C GLY A 293 58.53 15.46 24.63
N HIS A 294 58.87 15.84 23.39
CA HIS A 294 59.30 14.95 22.28
C HIS A 294 60.86 15.00 22.20
N PRO A 295 61.61 14.36 21.25
CA PRO A 295 61.26 13.63 20.01
C PRO A 295 62.06 12.30 19.73
N PHE A 296 61.94 11.75 18.50
CA PHE A 296 62.96 10.96 17.73
C PHE A 296 63.36 9.51 18.16
N ASP A 297 63.77 8.57 17.26
CA ASP A 297 63.56 8.38 15.79
C ASP A 297 64.04 6.98 15.28
N TYR A 298 63.58 6.54 14.09
CA TYR A 298 64.18 5.53 13.17
C TYR A 298 64.51 4.07 13.67
N ARG A 299 64.88 3.04 12.87
CA ARG A 299 65.07 2.82 11.40
C ARG A 299 64.90 1.35 10.96
N HIS A 300 64.73 1.12 9.64
CA HIS A 300 65.20 0.01 8.74
C HIS A 300 64.12 -0.29 7.67
N SER A 301 64.29 -0.28 6.33
CA SER A 301 65.42 -0.32 5.37
C SER A 301 66.04 -1.71 5.06
N VAL A 302 66.27 -2.18 3.82
CA VAL A 302 65.66 -1.97 2.46
C VAL A 302 66.31 -2.92 1.40
N MET A 303 65.53 -3.68 0.59
CA MET A 303 65.82 -4.23 -0.78
C MET A 303 67.09 -5.14 -1.04
N PRO A 304 67.38 -5.66 -2.28
CA PRO A 304 66.56 -6.41 -3.28
C PRO A 304 67.25 -7.65 -3.97
N ASP A 305 66.51 -8.32 -4.90
CA ASP A 305 66.97 -9.06 -6.13
C ASP A 305 67.70 -10.44 -5.98
N PRO A 306 67.96 -11.27 -7.05
CA PRO A 306 67.39 -11.34 -8.41
C PRO A 306 66.92 -12.75 -8.92
N GLY A 307 65.92 -12.74 -9.82
CA GLY A 307 65.74 -13.51 -11.09
C GLY A 307 66.05 -15.02 -11.30
N LEU A 308 65.29 -15.66 -12.22
CA LEU A 308 65.79 -16.49 -13.36
C LEU A 308 64.65 -16.96 -14.32
N LEU A 309 64.96 -17.10 -15.61
CA LEU A 309 64.10 -17.70 -16.68
C LEU A 309 64.66 -19.07 -17.12
N PRO A 310 63.93 -19.88 -17.92
CA PRO A 310 64.31 -19.92 -19.35
C PRO A 310 63.20 -20.27 -20.40
N ARG A 311 63.26 -19.59 -21.56
CA ARG A 311 63.15 -20.12 -22.97
C ARG A 311 61.81 -20.78 -23.42
N SER A 312 61.06 -20.18 -24.37
CA SER A 312 61.19 -20.25 -25.87
C SER A 312 60.96 -21.66 -26.44
N TRP A 313 60.14 -21.93 -27.48
CA TRP A 313 60.02 -21.35 -28.85
C TRP A 313 58.54 -20.99 -29.21
N GLY A 314 58.16 -20.36 -30.35
CA GLY A 314 58.92 -19.69 -31.42
C GLY A 314 58.24 -19.71 -32.82
N HIS A 315 57.61 -18.58 -33.20
CA HIS A 315 57.14 -18.17 -34.56
C HIS A 315 56.06 -18.96 -35.34
N MET A 316 55.02 -18.24 -35.83
CA MET A 316 54.66 -18.08 -37.27
C MET A 316 53.52 -17.03 -37.45
N GLN A 317 53.67 -16.09 -38.40
CA GLN A 317 52.68 -15.09 -38.90
C GLN A 317 53.29 -14.29 -40.08
N PRO A 318 52.55 -13.53 -40.94
CA PRO A 318 51.10 -13.51 -41.25
C PRO A 318 50.85 -14.21 -42.63
N PRO A 319 50.49 -13.65 -43.83
CA PRO A 319 49.94 -12.35 -44.34
C PRO A 319 48.47 -12.49 -44.92
N PRO A 320 47.86 -11.51 -45.67
CA PRO A 320 46.38 -11.42 -45.88
C PRO A 320 45.80 -11.59 -47.34
N PRO A 321 44.92 -10.73 -47.98
CA PRO A 321 43.58 -11.15 -48.49
C PRO A 321 43.30 -11.24 -50.04
N PRO A 322 42.36 -10.49 -50.70
CA PRO A 322 41.16 -10.99 -51.45
C PRO A 322 41.23 -10.73 -53.01
N PRO A 323 40.16 -10.73 -53.90
CA PRO A 323 38.68 -10.77 -53.73
C PRO A 323 37.77 -11.50 -54.80
N THR A 324 36.44 -11.32 -54.64
CA THR A 324 35.24 -11.37 -55.54
C THR A 324 35.27 -11.70 -57.06
N GLY A 325 34.25 -12.48 -57.51
CA GLY A 325 33.24 -12.06 -58.54
C GLY A 325 33.22 -12.70 -59.96
N PHE A 326 32.02 -12.99 -60.54
CA PHE A 326 31.49 -12.48 -61.84
C PHE A 326 30.06 -13.00 -62.23
N ASP A 327 29.49 -12.44 -63.32
CA ASP A 327 28.07 -12.36 -63.80
C ASP A 327 27.83 -13.19 -65.12
N PRO A 328 26.88 -12.97 -66.09
CA PRO A 328 25.45 -12.49 -66.13
C PRO A 328 24.46 -13.32 -67.03
N TYR A 329 23.12 -13.04 -67.02
CA TYR A 329 22.26 -12.65 -68.19
C TYR A 329 20.70 -12.60 -67.96
N TYR A 330 19.98 -11.91 -68.89
CA TYR A 330 18.55 -11.43 -68.91
C TYR A 330 17.57 -12.31 -69.79
N PRO A 331 16.28 -11.99 -70.13
CA PRO A 331 15.34 -10.86 -69.80
C PRO A 331 13.83 -11.19 -69.46
N GLY A 332 13.00 -10.21 -69.03
CA GLY A 332 11.49 -10.26 -69.06
C GLY A 332 10.74 -9.18 -68.20
N TYR A 333 9.52 -8.72 -68.57
CA TYR A 333 8.81 -7.56 -67.93
C TYR A 333 7.22 -7.66 -67.90
N PRO A 334 6.37 -6.68 -67.42
CA PRO A 334 5.15 -6.92 -66.59
C PRO A 334 3.83 -6.31 -67.20
N PRO A 335 2.77 -5.75 -66.51
CA PRO A 335 2.24 -5.76 -65.10
C PRO A 335 0.66 -5.93 -64.95
N HIS A 336 0.11 -5.72 -63.72
CA HIS A 336 -1.27 -5.20 -63.33
C HIS A 336 -2.15 -5.99 -62.30
N TYR A 337 -3.11 -5.26 -61.67
CA TYR A 337 -4.19 -5.58 -60.68
C TYR A 337 -5.60 -5.29 -61.31
N PRO A 338 -6.81 -5.39 -60.67
CA PRO A 338 -7.35 -6.20 -59.54
C PRO A 338 -8.62 -7.04 -59.99
N PRO A 339 -9.93 -6.86 -59.61
CA PRO A 339 -10.65 -6.74 -58.32
C PRO A 339 -11.95 -7.61 -58.08
N ALA A 340 -12.18 -8.04 -56.83
CA ALA A 340 -13.44 -8.08 -56.02
C ALA A 340 -14.83 -8.67 -56.45
N ASN A 341 -15.62 -9.01 -55.40
CA ASN A 341 -17.11 -9.13 -55.26
C ASN A 341 -17.90 -10.36 -55.77
N GLY A 342 -18.87 -10.80 -54.94
CA GLY A 342 -19.97 -11.73 -55.29
C GLY A 342 -20.73 -12.34 -54.10
N TYR A 343 -21.89 -11.77 -53.72
CA TYR A 343 -22.87 -12.42 -52.81
C TYR A 343 -23.73 -13.46 -53.57
N TYR A 344 -24.26 -14.49 -52.88
CA TYR A 344 -25.72 -14.81 -52.80
C TYR A 344 -26.01 -16.16 -52.08
N HIS A 345 -26.99 -16.16 -51.17
CA HIS A 345 -27.78 -17.33 -50.71
C HIS A 345 -28.79 -17.75 -51.82
N PRO A 346 -29.45 -18.95 -51.84
CA PRO A 346 -30.21 -19.58 -50.73
C PRO A 346 -30.32 -21.15 -50.83
N PRO A 347 -31.42 -21.84 -50.42
CA PRO A 347 -32.08 -21.95 -49.11
C PRO A 347 -32.08 -23.41 -48.55
N ALA A 348 -32.73 -23.63 -47.40
CA ALA A 348 -32.92 -24.96 -46.76
C ALA A 348 -34.34 -25.53 -46.94
N VAL A 349 -34.51 -26.85 -46.71
CA VAL A 349 -35.78 -27.55 -46.40
C VAL A 349 -35.50 -28.67 -45.38
N GLN A 350 -36.51 -29.05 -44.57
CA GLN A 350 -36.44 -30.01 -43.46
C GLN A 350 -36.86 -31.44 -43.84
N ALA A 351 -36.33 -32.45 -43.14
CA ALA A 351 -37.05 -33.63 -42.59
C ALA A 351 -36.02 -34.53 -41.87
N GLN A 352 -36.08 -34.82 -40.56
CA GLN A 352 -37.01 -35.65 -39.76
C GLN A 352 -36.78 -37.19 -39.83
N GLU A 353 -36.78 -37.78 -38.63
CA GLU A 353 -37.20 -39.14 -38.25
C GLU A 353 -36.29 -40.38 -38.39
N MET A 354 -36.00 -40.92 -37.18
CA MET A 354 -36.30 -42.29 -36.72
C MET A 354 -35.28 -43.44 -36.90
N LEU A 355 -35.21 -44.20 -35.80
CA LEU A 355 -34.49 -45.45 -35.57
C LEU A 355 -35.18 -46.64 -36.26
N PRO A 356 -34.42 -47.70 -36.56
CA PRO A 356 -34.84 -49.06 -36.22
C PRO A 356 -33.81 -49.78 -35.29
N PRO A 357 -34.12 -50.96 -34.70
CA PRO A 357 -33.75 -51.23 -33.31
C PRO A 357 -32.75 -52.39 -33.04
N LYS A 358 -32.47 -52.60 -31.74
CA LYS A 358 -31.70 -53.73 -31.18
C LYS A 358 -32.46 -55.07 -31.29
N GLN A 359 -31.71 -56.18 -31.04
CA GLN A 359 -32.07 -57.59 -30.76
C GLN A 359 -31.58 -58.58 -31.85
N VAL A 360 -31.15 -59.82 -31.57
CA VAL A 360 -31.02 -60.53 -30.26
C VAL A 360 -29.80 -61.49 -30.20
N VAL A 361 -29.46 -61.86 -28.97
CA VAL A 361 -28.42 -62.79 -28.47
C VAL A 361 -28.35 -64.16 -29.18
N GLN A 362 -27.13 -64.68 -29.42
CA GLN A 362 -26.74 -66.06 -29.02
C GLN A 362 -25.22 -66.30 -29.01
N HIS A 363 -24.73 -66.92 -27.93
CA HIS A 363 -23.38 -67.51 -27.83
C HIS A 363 -23.41 -69.00 -28.20
N HIS A 364 -22.36 -69.49 -28.85
CA HIS A 364 -21.85 -70.86 -28.65
C HIS A 364 -20.33 -70.93 -28.79
N HIS A 365 -19.73 -72.07 -28.46
CA HIS A 365 -18.31 -72.21 -28.06
C HIS A 365 -17.37 -72.80 -29.14
N GLN A 366 -16.08 -72.74 -28.82
CA GLN A 366 -15.00 -73.69 -29.20
C GLN A 366 -14.27 -73.48 -30.56
N PRO A 367 -13.01 -74.00 -30.73
CA PRO A 367 -11.90 -73.05 -30.86
C PRO A 367 -10.81 -73.40 -31.92
N GLN A 368 -9.72 -72.61 -31.90
CA GLN A 368 -8.41 -72.80 -32.58
C GLN A 368 -8.35 -72.55 -34.10
N GLN A 369 -7.86 -71.37 -34.49
CA GLN A 369 -6.43 -71.14 -34.81
C GLN A 369 -6.14 -69.63 -34.94
N PRO A 370 -4.88 -69.14 -34.79
CA PRO A 370 -4.58 -67.71 -34.78
C PRO A 370 -4.42 -67.09 -36.19
N PRO A 371 -5.18 -66.04 -36.54
CA PRO A 371 -4.85 -65.16 -37.66
C PRO A 371 -3.64 -64.25 -37.32
N PRO A 372 -2.99 -63.62 -38.31
CA PRO A 372 -1.78 -62.83 -38.09
C PRO A 372 -2.03 -61.56 -37.25
N GLN A 373 -0.98 -61.10 -36.57
CA GLN A 373 -1.00 -59.86 -35.79
C GLN A 373 -1.24 -58.65 -36.71
N ILE A 374 -2.42 -58.05 -36.60
CA ILE A 374 -2.67 -56.71 -37.14
C ILE A 374 -1.85 -55.72 -36.28
N PRO A 375 -1.05 -54.81 -36.88
CA PRO A 375 -0.35 -53.79 -36.11
C PRO A 375 -1.37 -52.92 -35.38
N GLN A 376 -1.29 -52.87 -34.05
CA GLN A 376 -2.20 -52.09 -33.23
C GLN A 376 -2.10 -50.61 -33.62
N LYS A 377 -3.24 -49.99 -33.95
CA LYS A 377 -3.34 -48.53 -33.99
C LYS A 377 -2.92 -48.00 -32.61
N PRO A 378 -2.02 -47.00 -32.52
CA PRO A 378 -1.67 -46.44 -31.22
C PRO A 378 -2.93 -45.94 -30.51
N PRO A 379 -3.02 -46.09 -29.18
CA PRO A 379 -4.20 -45.64 -28.44
C PRO A 379 -4.40 -44.14 -28.70
N SER A 380 -5.63 -43.76 -29.03
CA SER A 380 -6.01 -42.34 -29.12
C SER A 380 -5.67 -41.66 -27.78
N PRO A 381 -4.98 -40.51 -27.78
CA PRO A 381 -4.67 -39.83 -26.53
C PRO A 381 -5.96 -39.57 -25.76
N SER A 382 -5.92 -39.82 -24.44
CA SER A 382 -7.03 -39.46 -23.55
C SER A 382 -7.35 -37.97 -23.70
N PRO A 383 -8.63 -37.57 -23.69
CA PRO A 383 -8.99 -36.17 -23.75
C PRO A 383 -8.30 -35.39 -22.61
N PRO A 384 -7.85 -34.14 -22.84
CA PRO A 384 -7.19 -33.36 -21.82
C PRO A 384 -8.11 -33.18 -20.59
N PRO A 385 -7.55 -33.11 -19.37
CA PRO A 385 -8.35 -32.95 -18.16
C PRO A 385 -9.17 -31.64 -18.22
N PRO A 386 -10.41 -31.63 -17.69
CA PRO A 386 -11.26 -30.44 -17.74
C PRO A 386 -10.60 -29.27 -16.99
N ILE A 387 -10.54 -28.11 -17.65
CA ILE A 387 -9.97 -26.88 -17.09
C ILE A 387 -10.80 -26.44 -15.88
N LYS A 388 -10.12 -26.19 -14.75
CA LYS A 388 -10.75 -25.75 -13.51
C LYS A 388 -10.52 -24.26 -13.30
N TYR A 389 -11.58 -23.48 -13.43
CA TYR A 389 -11.58 -22.03 -13.22
C TYR A 389 -11.56 -21.62 -11.73
N PRO A 390 -11.10 -20.40 -11.39
CA PRO A 390 -10.52 -19.40 -12.29
C PRO A 390 -9.07 -19.71 -12.70
N ILE A 391 -8.67 -19.24 -13.88
CA ILE A 391 -7.30 -19.34 -14.42
C ILE A 391 -6.74 -17.94 -14.75
N GLU A 392 -5.50 -17.87 -15.22
CA GLU A 392 -4.88 -16.60 -15.63
C GLU A 392 -5.70 -15.92 -16.75
N ASP A 393 -5.95 -14.62 -16.62
CA ASP A 393 -7.06 -13.96 -17.33
C ASP A 393 -6.87 -13.88 -18.85
N LEU A 394 -5.62 -13.98 -19.33
CA LEU A 394 -5.29 -14.05 -20.77
C LEU A 394 -5.28 -15.49 -21.32
N ASP A 395 -5.19 -16.52 -20.46
CA ASP A 395 -5.33 -17.94 -20.85
C ASP A 395 -6.81 -18.36 -20.96
N VAL A 396 -7.73 -17.53 -20.45
CA VAL A 396 -9.17 -17.69 -20.67
C VAL A 396 -9.50 -17.48 -22.15
N GLU A 397 -10.17 -18.46 -22.77
CA GLU A 397 -10.55 -18.43 -24.18
C GLU A 397 -11.34 -17.15 -24.55
N PRO A 398 -10.88 -16.37 -25.55
CA PRO A 398 -11.53 -15.12 -25.97
C PRO A 398 -12.99 -15.32 -26.38
N VAL A 399 -13.87 -14.46 -25.88
CA VAL A 399 -15.28 -14.47 -26.28
C VAL A 399 -15.39 -13.87 -27.68
N ARG A 400 -15.92 -14.65 -28.64
CA ARG A 400 -15.99 -14.28 -30.07
C ARG A 400 -17.38 -13.74 -30.48
N ASP A 401 -18.09 -13.11 -29.56
CA ASP A 401 -19.43 -12.51 -29.77
C ASP A 401 -19.37 -11.06 -30.31
N GLY A 402 -18.21 -10.42 -30.26
CA GLY A 402 -18.01 -9.03 -30.66
C GLY A 402 -18.25 -8.01 -29.54
N THR A 403 -18.42 -8.46 -28.29
CA THR A 403 -18.44 -7.57 -27.13
C THR A 403 -17.08 -6.90 -26.93
N HIS A 404 -17.11 -5.66 -26.48
CA HIS A 404 -15.94 -4.91 -26.08
C HIS A 404 -16.25 -4.10 -24.82
N ARG A 405 -15.20 -3.66 -24.14
CA ARG A 405 -15.25 -2.83 -22.94
C ARG A 405 -16.03 -1.54 -23.23
N PRO A 406 -16.87 -1.03 -22.31
CA PRO A 406 -17.50 0.27 -22.50
C PRO A 406 -16.45 1.36 -22.76
N ASN A 407 -16.81 2.36 -23.58
CA ASN A 407 -15.86 3.39 -24.01
C ASN A 407 -15.50 4.30 -22.82
N LEU A 408 -14.20 4.52 -22.60
CA LEU A 408 -13.74 5.49 -21.60
C LEU A 408 -14.02 6.92 -22.03
N LYS A 409 -14.39 7.76 -21.07
CA LYS A 409 -14.30 9.22 -21.17
C LYS A 409 -12.91 9.68 -20.71
N PHE A 410 -12.46 10.82 -21.22
CA PHE A 410 -11.13 11.36 -20.96
C PHE A 410 -11.22 12.85 -20.57
N VAL A 411 -10.43 13.25 -19.58
CA VAL A 411 -10.34 14.66 -19.14
C VAL A 411 -9.23 15.44 -19.84
N ALA A 412 -8.13 14.78 -20.24
CA ALA A 412 -7.07 15.40 -21.05
C ALA A 412 -7.41 15.28 -22.54
N ARG A 413 -7.27 16.39 -23.29
CA ARG A 413 -7.64 16.44 -24.72
C ARG A 413 -6.80 15.49 -25.59
N GLU A 414 -5.56 15.26 -25.20
CA GLU A 414 -4.57 14.47 -25.94
C GLU A 414 -4.97 12.99 -26.07
N GLN A 415 -5.73 12.46 -25.10
CA GLN A 415 -6.19 11.07 -25.09
C GLN A 415 -7.47 10.85 -25.94
N CYS A 416 -8.13 11.91 -26.40
CA CYS A 416 -9.36 11.84 -27.19
C CYS A 416 -9.08 11.49 -28.67
N LEU A 417 -9.02 10.18 -28.99
CA LEU A 417 -8.83 9.70 -30.36
C LEU A 417 -9.95 10.16 -31.32
N SER A 418 -9.55 10.43 -32.57
CA SER A 418 -10.30 11.25 -33.54
C SER A 418 -11.52 10.58 -34.17
N GLY A 419 -12.56 11.36 -34.47
CA GLY A 419 -13.51 11.09 -35.57
C GLY A 419 -14.98 11.33 -35.25
N LYS A 420 -15.37 11.20 -33.97
CA LYS A 420 -16.65 11.67 -33.44
C LYS A 420 -16.38 12.74 -32.39
N ALA A 421 -17.34 13.64 -32.17
CA ALA A 421 -17.21 14.65 -31.13
C ALA A 421 -17.28 13.98 -29.74
N ALA A 422 -16.12 13.63 -29.18
CA ALA A 422 -16.00 13.36 -27.75
C ALA A 422 -16.59 14.54 -26.98
N ALA A 423 -17.44 14.28 -25.99
CA ALA A 423 -18.29 15.30 -25.40
C ALA A 423 -17.42 16.40 -24.75
N THR A 424 -17.39 17.58 -25.37
CA THR A 424 -16.49 18.68 -24.97
C THR A 424 -16.78 19.27 -23.59
N LYS A 425 -17.82 18.76 -22.91
CA LYS A 425 -18.14 19.04 -21.51
C LYS A 425 -17.13 18.42 -20.52
N ASP A 426 -16.51 17.30 -20.88
CA ASP A 426 -15.74 16.45 -19.96
C ASP A 426 -14.23 16.75 -19.98
N VAL A 427 -13.76 17.48 -21.00
CA VAL A 427 -12.34 17.82 -21.20
C VAL A 427 -11.99 19.05 -20.37
N ILE A 428 -11.05 18.91 -19.44
CA ILE A 428 -10.56 20.00 -18.60
C ILE A 428 -9.61 20.89 -19.44
N PRO A 429 -9.82 22.22 -19.50
CA PRO A 429 -8.94 23.12 -20.25
C PRO A 429 -7.48 23.02 -19.78
N GLY A 430 -6.55 22.83 -20.74
CA GLY A 430 -5.11 22.87 -20.49
C GLY A 430 -4.49 21.64 -19.81
N VAL A 431 -5.27 20.66 -19.34
CA VAL A 431 -4.75 19.46 -18.66
C VAL A 431 -4.12 18.48 -19.66
N LYS A 432 -2.87 18.09 -19.36
CA LYS A 432 -2.10 17.04 -20.05
C LYS A 432 -2.37 15.66 -19.45
N GLU A 433 -2.13 14.58 -20.18
CA GLU A 433 -2.44 13.22 -19.71
C GLU A 433 -1.78 12.86 -18.36
N GLY A 434 -0.46 13.10 -18.21
CA GLY A 434 0.28 12.78 -16.98
C GLY A 434 -0.14 13.62 -15.76
N THR A 435 -0.79 14.77 -15.95
CA THR A 435 -1.27 15.63 -14.86
C THR A 435 -2.53 15.10 -14.20
N VAL A 436 -3.31 14.25 -14.88
CA VAL A 436 -4.56 13.68 -14.34
C VAL A 436 -4.28 12.86 -13.08
N GLY A 437 -3.21 12.05 -13.07
CA GLY A 437 -2.79 11.30 -11.89
C GLY A 437 -2.41 12.19 -10.72
N LEU A 438 -1.67 13.29 -10.97
CA LEU A 438 -1.26 14.25 -9.93
C LEU A 438 -2.47 14.90 -9.26
N LEU A 439 -3.46 15.36 -10.05
CA LEU A 439 -4.69 15.95 -9.55
C LEU A 439 -5.50 14.98 -8.68
N LEU A 440 -5.60 13.71 -9.08
CA LEU A 440 -6.29 12.67 -8.32
C LEU A 440 -5.55 12.31 -7.02
N GLU A 441 -4.22 12.13 -7.08
CA GLU A 441 -3.37 11.87 -5.90
C GLU A 441 -3.46 13.01 -4.88
N THR A 442 -3.34 14.25 -5.33
CA THR A 442 -3.45 15.46 -4.49
C THR A 442 -4.85 15.57 -3.86
N TRP A 443 -5.91 15.49 -4.66
CA TRP A 443 -7.29 15.60 -4.15
C TRP A 443 -7.62 14.52 -3.11
N ASN A 444 -7.23 13.27 -3.38
CA ASN A 444 -7.37 12.15 -2.45
C ASN A 444 -6.58 12.42 -1.16
N THR A 445 -5.33 12.87 -1.25
CA THR A 445 -4.48 13.16 -0.08
C THR A 445 -5.10 14.26 0.80
N LEU A 446 -5.53 15.37 0.19
CA LEU A 446 -6.15 16.49 0.90
C LEU A 446 -7.45 16.07 1.63
N ASN A 447 -8.29 15.23 1.00
CA ASN A 447 -9.55 14.79 1.61
C ASN A 447 -9.37 13.65 2.63
N VAL A 448 -8.41 12.73 2.45
CA VAL A 448 -8.10 11.70 3.46
C VAL A 448 -7.51 12.31 4.73
N TYR A 449 -6.63 13.30 4.60
CA TYR A 449 -5.97 13.96 5.73
C TYR A 449 -6.62 15.31 6.12
N CYS A 450 -7.86 15.56 5.69
CA CYS A 450 -8.60 16.81 5.95
C CYS A 450 -8.65 17.16 7.46
N GLN A 451 -8.83 16.16 8.32
CA GLN A 451 -8.84 16.30 9.78
C GLN A 451 -7.47 16.69 10.38
N VAL A 452 -6.37 16.35 9.72
CA VAL A 452 -4.99 16.74 10.11
C VAL A 452 -4.69 18.15 9.61
N LEU A 453 -5.10 18.44 8.37
CA LEU A 453 -4.92 19.71 7.70
C LEU A 453 -5.86 20.82 8.22
N LYS A 454 -6.95 20.47 8.91
CA LYS A 454 -8.05 21.36 9.30
C LYS A 454 -8.67 22.05 8.08
N LEU A 455 -9.11 21.22 7.13
CA LEU A 455 -9.83 21.60 5.92
C LEU A 455 -11.20 20.92 5.95
N ASP A 456 -12.24 21.64 5.50
CA ASP A 456 -13.47 20.99 5.02
C ASP A 456 -13.12 20.05 3.84
N SER A 457 -13.87 18.95 3.68
CA SER A 457 -13.83 18.16 2.44
C SER A 457 -14.40 18.96 1.27
N PHE A 458 -14.07 18.53 0.05
CA PHE A 458 -14.52 19.15 -1.20
C PHE A 458 -14.56 18.15 -2.35
N THR A 459 -15.46 18.38 -3.30
CA THR A 459 -15.61 17.50 -4.46
C THR A 459 -14.40 17.58 -5.40
N PHE A 460 -14.17 16.55 -6.21
CA PHE A 460 -13.12 16.58 -7.23
C PHE A 460 -13.36 17.67 -8.28
N ASP A 461 -14.61 17.90 -8.67
CA ASP A 461 -14.97 18.92 -9.66
C ASP A 461 -14.78 20.35 -9.14
N ASP A 462 -14.98 20.60 -7.84
CA ASP A 462 -14.72 21.93 -7.24
C ASP A 462 -13.23 22.15 -6.97
N PHE A 463 -12.47 21.09 -6.69
CA PHE A 463 -11.01 21.12 -6.66
C PHE A 463 -10.42 21.46 -8.03
N VAL A 464 -10.88 20.81 -9.10
CA VAL A 464 -10.45 21.12 -10.48
C VAL A 464 -10.82 22.56 -10.86
N GLU A 465 -12.02 23.02 -10.51
CA GLU A 465 -12.43 24.41 -10.76
C GLU A 465 -11.58 25.43 -9.97
N ALA A 466 -11.21 25.12 -8.71
CA ALA A 466 -10.25 25.90 -7.93
C ALA A 466 -8.86 25.92 -8.56
N MET A 467 -8.36 24.80 -9.07
CA MET A 467 -7.05 24.69 -9.71
C MET A 467 -6.99 25.42 -11.07
N LEU A 468 -8.12 25.59 -11.75
CA LEU A 468 -8.28 26.44 -12.94
C LEU A 468 -8.53 27.93 -12.62
N PHE A 469 -8.82 28.28 -11.37
CA PHE A 469 -9.26 29.63 -11.02
C PHE A 469 -8.14 30.67 -11.19
N SER A 470 -8.44 31.79 -11.84
CA SER A 470 -7.53 32.91 -12.05
C SER A 470 -8.30 34.22 -11.96
N SER A 471 -7.90 35.09 -11.03
CA SER A 471 -8.54 36.38 -10.75
C SER A 471 -7.68 37.19 -9.79
N THR A 472 -7.44 38.47 -10.09
CA THR A 472 -6.81 39.45 -9.19
C THR A 472 -7.79 40.09 -8.19
N ASP A 473 -9.09 39.97 -8.44
CA ASP A 473 -10.14 40.74 -7.77
C ASP A 473 -10.85 39.97 -6.65
N VAL A 474 -10.60 38.66 -6.55
CA VAL A 474 -11.38 37.69 -5.77
C VAL A 474 -10.48 36.52 -5.43
N ASP A 475 -10.36 36.19 -4.14
CA ASP A 475 -9.67 34.99 -3.68
C ASP A 475 -10.59 33.76 -3.79
N CYS A 476 -10.09 32.66 -4.36
CA CYS A 476 -10.74 31.36 -4.18
C CYS A 476 -10.28 30.76 -2.84
N GLU A 477 -11.17 30.76 -1.85
CA GLU A 477 -10.84 30.31 -0.49
C GLU A 477 -10.37 28.84 -0.47
N LEU A 478 -10.96 27.96 -1.29
CA LEU A 478 -10.52 26.58 -1.43
C LEU A 478 -9.07 26.49 -1.93
N PHE A 479 -8.73 27.23 -2.99
CA PHE A 479 -7.38 27.28 -3.57
C PHE A 479 -6.33 27.80 -2.57
N VAL A 480 -6.65 28.88 -1.86
CA VAL A 480 -5.75 29.49 -0.87
C VAL A 480 -5.56 28.60 0.36
N GLU A 481 -6.65 28.04 0.90
CA GLU A 481 -6.61 27.27 2.14
C GLU A 481 -5.89 25.93 1.96
N MET A 482 -6.02 25.24 0.83
CA MET A 482 -5.30 23.98 0.61
C MET A 482 -3.78 24.15 0.61
N HIS A 483 -3.26 25.22 -0.01
CA HIS A 483 -1.82 25.54 0.00
C HIS A 483 -1.37 25.98 1.40
N CYS A 484 -2.08 26.93 2.02
CA CYS A 484 -1.76 27.41 3.37
C CYS A 484 -1.78 26.28 4.42
N ALA A 485 -2.76 25.38 4.35
CA ALA A 485 -2.89 24.26 5.29
C ALA A 485 -1.73 23.26 5.18
N LEU A 486 -1.33 22.89 3.95
CA LEU A 486 -0.17 22.01 3.72
C LEU A 486 1.13 22.67 4.19
N LEU A 487 1.40 23.91 3.78
CA LEU A 487 2.59 24.66 4.18
C LEU A 487 2.76 24.74 5.70
N LYS A 488 1.66 24.98 6.44
CA LYS A 488 1.68 25.07 7.91
C LYS A 488 2.06 23.78 8.63
N GLN A 489 2.05 22.62 7.95
CA GLN A 489 2.53 21.35 8.50
C GLN A 489 4.04 21.15 8.33
N LEU A 490 4.66 21.82 7.34
CA LEU A 490 6.09 21.64 7.03
C LEU A 490 7.01 22.31 8.06
N VAL A 491 6.54 23.38 8.71
CA VAL A 491 7.23 24.09 9.79
C VAL A 491 6.22 24.45 10.87
N LYS A 492 6.54 24.19 12.15
CA LYS A 492 5.69 24.58 13.28
C LYS A 492 5.56 26.10 13.41
N ALA A 493 4.59 26.56 14.22
CA ALA A 493 4.48 27.98 14.53
C ALA A 493 5.58 28.38 15.53
N GLU A 494 5.99 29.65 15.54
CA GLU A 494 6.96 30.19 16.51
C GLU A 494 6.64 29.87 17.98
N ASN A 495 5.34 29.72 18.31
CA ASN A 495 4.84 29.41 19.66
C ASN A 495 4.67 27.90 19.93
N ASP A 496 5.13 27.01 19.05
CA ASP A 496 4.92 25.56 19.08
C ASP A 496 6.23 24.85 18.65
N ASP A 497 6.84 24.08 19.56
CA ASP A 497 8.17 23.46 19.37
C ASP A 497 9.23 24.41 18.74
N GLU A 498 9.29 25.66 19.21
CA GLU A 498 10.24 26.70 18.76
C GLU A 498 10.27 26.93 17.24
N GLY A 499 9.18 26.64 16.52
CA GLY A 499 9.13 26.77 15.06
C GLY A 499 9.96 25.71 14.33
N ALA A 500 10.09 24.51 14.89
CA ALA A 500 10.83 23.40 14.30
C ALA A 500 10.32 22.99 12.91
N VAL A 501 11.26 22.83 11.96
CA VAL A 501 11.00 22.26 10.62
C VAL A 501 10.69 20.77 10.74
N GLN A 502 9.63 20.30 10.06
CA GLN A 502 9.09 18.94 10.18
C GLN A 502 9.51 17.99 9.04
N ILE A 503 10.30 18.50 8.09
CA ILE A 503 10.76 17.82 6.87
C ILE A 503 12.28 17.96 6.72
N SER A 504 12.92 17.02 6.02
CA SER A 504 14.32 17.16 5.63
C SER A 504 14.45 18.11 4.44
N LEU A 505 15.30 19.13 4.54
CA LEU A 505 15.69 20.00 3.43
C LEU A 505 17.12 19.67 3.02
N PRO A 506 17.51 19.84 1.73
CA PRO A 506 18.92 19.86 1.33
C PRO A 506 19.67 20.98 2.03
N ASP A 507 20.99 20.89 2.03
CA ASP A 507 21.84 22.06 2.16
C ASP A 507 21.85 22.82 0.82
N LEU A 508 22.09 24.15 0.87
CA LEU A 508 22.26 24.92 -0.37
C LEU A 508 23.68 24.68 -0.89
N PRO A 509 23.92 24.73 -2.22
CA PRO A 509 25.22 25.16 -2.69
C PRO A 509 25.47 26.58 -2.15
N GLU A 510 26.63 26.81 -1.57
CA GLU A 510 27.06 28.17 -1.22
C GLU A 510 27.25 28.94 -2.54
N SER A 511 26.71 30.16 -2.61
CA SER A 511 26.82 31.01 -3.79
C SER A 511 28.08 31.86 -3.64
N ASP A 512 29.05 31.70 -4.55
CA ASP A 512 30.37 32.37 -4.49
C ASP A 512 30.31 33.91 -4.74
N GLU A 513 29.16 34.57 -4.51
CA GLU A 513 28.90 35.98 -4.88
C GLU A 513 28.91 36.98 -3.69
N GLU A 514 29.13 36.54 -2.44
CA GLU A 514 29.15 37.42 -1.25
C GLU A 514 30.54 37.62 -0.58
N GLU A 515 31.66 37.45 -1.31
CA GLU A 515 33.03 37.84 -0.84
C GLU A 515 33.71 38.94 -1.69
N GLU A 516 32.99 39.97 -2.16
CA GLU A 516 33.59 41.18 -2.78
C GLU A 516 33.22 42.53 -2.09
N SER A 517 33.35 42.63 -0.76
CA SER A 517 33.57 43.95 -0.11
C SER A 517 34.17 43.90 1.31
N GLU A 518 35.48 44.19 1.45
CA GLU A 518 36.06 45.34 2.19
C GLU A 518 37.54 45.14 2.64
N GLU A 519 38.28 46.26 2.68
CA GLU A 519 39.61 46.50 3.31
C GLU A 519 40.86 45.68 2.89
N GLU A 520 41.64 46.24 1.95
CA GLU A 520 43.11 46.04 1.95
C GLU A 520 43.76 46.77 3.15
N GLU A 521 44.58 46.10 3.97
CA GLU A 521 45.84 46.74 4.44
C GLU A 521 47.00 45.79 4.83
N SER A 522 47.97 45.67 3.91
CA SER A 522 49.41 45.46 4.16
C SER A 522 49.95 44.14 4.77
N LYS A 523 50.79 43.45 3.98
CA LYS A 523 52.17 43.06 4.39
C LYS A 523 53.06 42.72 3.18
N LEU A 524 54.37 42.72 3.43
CA LEU A 524 55.43 42.75 2.41
C LEU A 524 55.74 41.36 1.81
N PRO A 525 56.17 41.28 0.52
CA PRO A 525 56.49 40.02 -0.14
C PRO A 525 57.91 39.52 0.19
N THR A 526 58.03 38.26 0.63
CA THR A 526 59.31 37.52 0.72
C THR A 526 59.03 36.00 0.61
N PRO A 527 60.02 35.19 0.20
CA PRO A 527 60.15 34.77 -1.19
C PRO A 527 59.54 33.39 -1.50
N THR A 528 59.20 33.17 -2.77
CA THR A 528 58.69 31.90 -3.29
C THR A 528 59.69 30.75 -3.06
N PRO A 529 59.28 29.62 -2.45
CA PRO A 529 60.06 28.38 -2.51
C PRO A 529 60.09 27.86 -3.95
N GLU A 530 61.27 27.46 -4.45
CA GLU A 530 61.37 26.83 -5.77
C GLU A 530 60.62 25.48 -5.80
N PRO A 531 59.77 25.21 -6.80
CA PRO A 531 59.22 23.87 -6.98
C PRO A 531 60.31 22.92 -7.50
N GLU A 532 60.56 21.81 -6.79
CA GLU A 532 61.46 20.76 -7.27
C GLU A 532 60.88 20.09 -8.53
N TYR A 533 61.43 20.42 -9.70
CA TYR A 533 61.04 19.80 -10.96
C TYR A 533 61.59 18.37 -11.07
N PRO A 534 60.74 17.32 -11.12
CA PRO A 534 61.22 15.97 -11.43
C PRO A 534 61.78 15.94 -12.85
N ALA A 535 63.05 15.53 -12.97
CA ALA A 535 63.84 15.79 -14.15
C ALA A 535 63.34 15.07 -15.43
N LYS A 536 63.34 15.82 -16.56
CA LYS A 536 63.20 15.35 -17.94
C LYS A 536 61.83 14.76 -18.33
N ARG A 537 60.84 15.64 -18.50
CA ARG A 537 59.71 15.43 -19.42
C ARG A 537 59.80 16.40 -20.60
N THR A 538 59.44 15.97 -21.81
CA THR A 538 59.61 16.77 -23.04
C THR A 538 58.59 17.89 -23.14
N ARG A 539 58.91 18.98 -23.87
CA ARG A 539 58.07 20.19 -24.01
C ARG A 539 56.64 19.89 -24.51
N SER A 540 56.46 18.79 -25.24
CA SER A 540 55.16 18.25 -25.68
C SER A 540 54.25 17.74 -24.55
N SER A 541 54.82 17.24 -23.45
CA SER A 541 54.06 16.71 -22.30
C SER A 541 53.58 17.81 -21.36
N LEU A 542 54.33 18.91 -21.20
CA LEU A 542 53.89 20.08 -20.43
C LEU A 542 52.67 20.74 -21.08
N HIS A 543 52.74 21.02 -22.40
CA HIS A 543 51.60 21.58 -23.13
C HIS A 543 50.36 20.67 -23.07
N LYS A 544 50.54 19.35 -22.96
CA LYS A 544 49.43 18.38 -22.84
C LYS A 544 48.86 18.26 -21.41
N VAL A 545 49.62 18.64 -20.39
CA VAL A 545 49.10 18.82 -19.02
C VAL A 545 48.39 20.16 -18.91
N GLN A 546 48.98 21.24 -19.44
CA GLN A 546 48.35 22.57 -19.47
C GLN A 546 47.02 22.55 -20.25
N LEU A 547 46.96 21.88 -21.41
CA LEU A 547 45.70 21.67 -22.12
C LEU A 547 44.69 20.82 -21.34
N ALA A 548 45.14 19.90 -20.48
CA ALA A 548 44.23 19.14 -19.61
C ALA A 548 43.73 20.00 -18.44
N GLU A 549 44.56 20.87 -17.88
CA GLU A 549 44.17 21.84 -16.85
C GLU A 549 43.26 22.95 -17.42
N GLU A 550 43.48 23.37 -18.67
CA GLU A 550 42.62 24.31 -19.41
C GLU A 550 41.28 23.65 -19.80
N LEU A 551 41.28 22.37 -20.22
CA LEU A 551 40.04 21.63 -20.48
C LEU A 551 39.26 21.37 -19.19
N LEU A 552 39.91 20.98 -18.09
CA LEU A 552 39.24 20.84 -16.78
C LEU A 552 38.68 22.19 -16.29
N LYS A 553 39.36 23.32 -16.57
CA LYS A 553 38.84 24.67 -16.32
C LYS A 553 37.78 25.16 -17.32
N GLN A 554 37.53 24.41 -18.39
CA GLN A 554 36.41 24.62 -19.32
C GLN A 554 35.22 23.72 -18.97
N GLU A 555 35.47 22.47 -18.55
CA GLU A 555 34.47 21.55 -18.01
C GLU A 555 33.93 22.04 -16.65
N GLN A 556 34.75 22.71 -15.83
CA GLN A 556 34.32 23.48 -14.65
C GLN A 556 33.80 24.90 -14.99
N LYS A 557 33.56 25.18 -16.27
CA LYS A 557 32.94 26.41 -16.78
C LYS A 557 31.84 26.14 -17.81
N GLU A 558 31.05 25.09 -17.58
CA GLU A 558 29.63 25.19 -17.92
C GLU A 558 29.02 26.26 -17.01
N GLU A 559 28.77 27.45 -17.56
CA GLU A 559 28.12 28.56 -16.85
C GLU A 559 26.76 28.06 -16.33
N GLU A 560 26.51 28.13 -15.01
CA GLU A 560 25.20 27.75 -14.46
C GLU A 560 24.14 28.63 -15.11
N VAL A 561 23.29 28.03 -15.94
CA VAL A 561 22.23 28.76 -16.64
C VAL A 561 21.14 29.10 -15.63
N ILE A 562 21.28 30.27 -15.00
CA ILE A 562 20.34 30.83 -14.03
C ILE A 562 18.95 30.89 -14.67
N SER A 563 18.14 29.88 -14.37
CA SER A 563 16.83 29.69 -15.01
C SER A 563 15.70 30.53 -14.39
N HIS A 564 15.97 31.15 -13.23
CA HIS A 564 15.00 31.89 -12.44
C HIS A 564 15.69 32.81 -11.41
N ARG A 565 15.02 33.89 -11.02
CA ARG A 565 15.45 34.89 -10.02
C ARG A 565 15.06 34.52 -8.58
N ALA A 566 14.85 33.22 -8.32
CA ALA A 566 14.20 32.76 -7.09
C ALA A 566 14.96 33.11 -5.80
N ALA A 567 16.29 33.15 -5.83
CA ALA A 567 17.12 33.55 -4.68
C ALA A 567 16.92 35.04 -4.33
N GLU A 568 16.89 35.91 -5.36
CA GLU A 568 16.73 37.37 -5.24
C GLU A 568 15.40 37.82 -4.64
N MET A 569 14.42 36.91 -4.47
CA MET A 569 13.10 37.22 -3.90
C MET A 569 13.07 37.26 -2.37
N PHE A 570 14.22 37.08 -1.70
CA PHE A 570 14.32 36.98 -0.24
C PHE A 570 15.24 38.05 0.36
N ASP A 571 14.63 39.04 1.01
CA ASP A 571 15.32 39.94 1.94
C ASP A 571 15.76 39.19 3.22
N GLU A 572 16.23 39.93 4.25
CA GLU A 572 16.59 39.47 5.61
C GLU A 572 15.63 38.45 6.28
N CYS A 573 14.38 38.34 5.84
CA CYS A 573 13.34 37.48 6.41
C CYS A 573 13.01 36.29 5.49
N GLY A 574 13.85 35.26 5.55
CA GLY A 574 13.71 34.03 4.77
C GLY A 574 12.37 33.30 4.95
N TRP A 575 12.00 32.49 3.95
CA TRP A 575 10.68 31.84 3.86
C TRP A 575 10.31 30.98 5.08
N ILE A 576 11.29 30.34 5.73
CA ILE A 576 11.08 29.54 6.95
C ILE A 576 10.54 30.42 8.08
N ASP A 577 11.09 31.62 8.27
CA ASP A 577 10.67 32.53 9.35
C ASP A 577 9.33 33.20 9.06
N ARG A 578 9.05 33.52 7.78
CA ARG A 578 7.70 33.94 7.36
C ARG A 578 6.66 32.87 7.69
N LEU A 579 6.98 31.60 7.42
CA LEU A 579 6.13 30.45 7.72
C LEU A 579 6.01 30.17 9.23
N ARG A 580 7.07 30.33 10.04
CA ARG A 580 7.02 30.24 11.52
C ARG A 580 6.10 31.31 12.13
N LYS A 581 6.23 32.55 11.66
CA LYS A 581 5.43 33.72 12.08
C LYS A 581 3.98 33.67 11.59
N ARG A 582 3.66 32.74 10.68
CA ARG A 582 2.35 32.56 10.02
C ARG A 582 1.90 33.80 9.22
N ASP A 583 2.87 34.47 8.60
CA ASP A 583 2.65 35.63 7.73
C ASP A 583 2.37 35.18 6.29
N LEU A 584 1.13 34.74 6.05
CA LEU A 584 0.72 34.10 4.78
C LEU A 584 -0.16 34.99 3.88
N ARG A 585 -0.49 36.21 4.31
CA ARG A 585 -1.33 37.14 3.55
C ARG A 585 -0.52 37.89 2.47
N ASN A 586 -1.22 38.50 1.52
CA ASN A 586 -0.67 39.48 0.57
C ASN A 586 0.56 38.98 -0.23
N GLY A 587 0.49 37.78 -0.82
CA GLY A 587 1.63 37.15 -1.50
C GLY A 587 2.55 36.32 -0.59
N GLY A 588 2.29 36.28 0.71
CA GLY A 588 3.16 35.65 1.70
C GLY A 588 3.26 34.12 1.59
N TRP A 589 2.19 33.42 1.22
CA TRP A 589 2.25 31.96 1.02
C TRP A 589 2.84 31.61 -0.35
N GLU A 590 2.60 32.43 -1.36
CA GLU A 590 3.18 32.32 -2.71
C GLU A 590 4.71 32.50 -2.67
N LEU A 591 5.20 33.47 -1.88
CA LEU A 591 6.64 33.65 -1.66
C LEU A 591 7.25 32.51 -0.83
N VAL A 592 6.50 31.92 0.11
CA VAL A 592 6.91 30.69 0.81
C VAL A 592 7.00 29.49 -0.17
N MET A 593 6.10 29.40 -1.16
CA MET A 593 6.19 28.37 -2.21
C MET A 593 7.46 28.52 -3.05
N VAL A 594 7.82 29.73 -3.46
CA VAL A 594 9.09 30.00 -4.18
C VAL A 594 10.29 29.53 -3.36
N GLY A 595 10.37 29.93 -2.08
CA GLY A 595 11.52 29.63 -1.24
C GLY A 595 11.68 28.14 -0.93
N LEU A 596 10.55 27.46 -0.71
CA LEU A 596 10.50 26.01 -0.56
C LEU A 596 10.95 25.29 -1.84
N LEU A 597 10.40 25.66 -3.00
CA LEU A 597 10.76 25.06 -4.28
C LEU A 597 12.24 25.30 -4.64
N HIS A 598 12.77 26.50 -4.37
CA HIS A 598 14.18 26.82 -4.57
C HIS A 598 15.07 25.95 -3.67
N ARG A 599 14.78 25.84 -2.36
CA ARG A 599 15.53 24.96 -1.45
C ARG A 599 15.39 23.47 -1.80
N LEU A 600 14.33 23.06 -2.50
CA LEU A 600 14.13 21.69 -2.99
C LEU A 600 14.82 21.40 -4.33
N SER A 601 15.19 22.42 -5.12
CA SER A 601 15.92 22.24 -6.38
C SER A 601 17.26 21.51 -6.18
N GLY A 602 17.91 21.68 -5.02
CA GLY A 602 19.09 20.93 -4.60
C GLY A 602 18.86 19.43 -4.32
N ARG A 603 17.64 18.89 -4.48
CA ARG A 603 17.41 17.44 -4.55
C ARG A 603 17.47 16.99 -6.03
N PRO A 604 18.44 16.16 -6.48
CA PRO A 604 18.57 15.74 -7.89
C PRO A 604 17.33 15.08 -8.53
N ARG A 605 16.37 14.61 -7.71
CA ARG A 605 15.08 14.05 -8.19
C ARG A 605 13.95 15.06 -8.34
N LEU A 606 14.16 16.30 -7.91
CA LEU A 606 13.20 17.40 -7.99
C LEU A 606 13.74 18.60 -8.78
N THR A 607 15.06 18.73 -8.98
CA THR A 607 15.73 19.84 -9.68
C THR A 607 14.98 20.29 -10.94
N GLU A 608 14.76 19.40 -11.90
CA GLU A 608 14.05 19.73 -13.15
C GLU A 608 12.64 20.29 -12.92
N VAL A 609 11.87 19.67 -12.02
CA VAL A 609 10.46 20.04 -11.75
C VAL A 609 10.40 21.36 -10.97
N CYS A 610 11.26 21.53 -9.96
CA CYS A 610 11.37 22.76 -9.19
C CYS A 610 11.78 23.92 -10.10
N ASN A 611 12.85 23.77 -10.89
CA ASN A 611 13.36 24.84 -11.76
C ASN A 611 12.34 25.21 -12.84
N LYS A 612 11.63 24.22 -13.41
CA LYS A 612 10.51 24.43 -14.35
C LYS A 612 9.35 25.24 -13.75
N ILE A 613 9.00 25.03 -12.48
CA ILE A 613 7.96 25.83 -11.79
C ILE A 613 8.50 27.22 -11.42
N LEU A 614 9.74 27.30 -10.94
CA LEU A 614 10.40 28.55 -10.54
C LEU A 614 10.66 29.48 -11.74
N ALA A 615 10.94 28.94 -12.93
CA ALA A 615 11.07 29.72 -14.16
C ALA A 615 9.76 30.42 -14.57
N HIS A 616 8.60 29.99 -14.05
CA HIS A 616 7.32 30.71 -14.17
C HIS A 616 7.06 31.65 -12.98
N LEU A 617 7.38 31.23 -11.75
CA LEU A 617 7.11 32.02 -10.54
C LEU A 617 8.07 33.20 -10.32
N ALA A 618 9.31 33.05 -10.76
CA ALA A 618 10.43 33.99 -10.58
C ALA A 618 11.20 34.16 -11.90
N PRO A 619 10.55 34.61 -12.99
CA PRO A 619 11.16 34.64 -14.31
C PRO A 619 12.20 35.77 -14.42
N LEU A 620 13.13 35.62 -15.36
CA LEU A 620 14.27 36.54 -15.55
C LEU A 620 13.85 37.95 -16.02
N ASP A 621 12.67 38.08 -16.64
CA ASP A 621 12.15 39.33 -17.22
C ASP A 621 11.28 40.17 -16.27
N ALA A 622 11.07 39.69 -15.03
CA ALA A 622 10.29 40.39 -14.00
C ALA A 622 11.17 40.83 -12.81
N GLU A 623 10.66 41.80 -12.04
CA GLU A 623 11.26 42.19 -10.76
C GLU A 623 11.03 41.10 -9.70
N PRO A 624 12.02 40.76 -8.85
CA PRO A 624 11.95 39.63 -7.92
C PRO A 624 11.12 39.97 -6.65
N THR A 625 9.84 40.30 -6.81
CA THR A 625 8.99 40.80 -5.72
C THR A 625 7.90 39.82 -5.27
N ILE A 626 7.40 40.02 -4.05
CA ILE A 626 6.22 39.33 -3.51
C ILE A 626 4.96 39.51 -4.39
N GLN A 627 4.84 40.65 -5.08
CA GLN A 627 3.73 40.92 -6.01
C GLN A 627 3.88 40.12 -7.31
N THR A 628 5.12 39.96 -7.78
CA THR A 628 5.46 39.08 -8.91
C THR A 628 5.10 37.63 -8.58
N ALA A 629 5.51 37.12 -7.41
CA ALA A 629 5.15 35.77 -6.97
C ALA A 629 3.62 35.55 -6.96
N GLN A 630 2.87 36.50 -6.39
CA GLN A 630 1.41 36.45 -6.34
C GLN A 630 0.78 36.46 -7.76
N TYR A 631 1.22 37.37 -8.64
CA TYR A 631 0.71 37.47 -10.00
C TYR A 631 1.03 36.22 -10.83
N GLN A 632 2.26 35.72 -10.77
CA GLN A 632 2.66 34.52 -11.51
C GLN A 632 1.94 33.28 -11.01
N TYR A 633 1.73 33.11 -9.69
CA TYR A 633 0.91 32.00 -9.18
C TYR A 633 -0.55 32.10 -9.65
N SER A 634 -1.10 33.32 -9.72
CA SER A 634 -2.47 33.57 -10.19
C SER A 634 -2.69 33.27 -11.69
N THR A 635 -1.63 33.31 -12.51
CA THR A 635 -1.67 33.06 -13.96
C THR A 635 -1.09 31.70 -14.38
N MET A 636 -0.37 31.01 -13.48
CA MET A 636 0.20 29.68 -13.67
C MET A 636 -0.83 28.66 -14.17
N ASP A 637 -0.43 27.81 -15.13
CA ASP A 637 -1.30 26.77 -15.66
C ASP A 637 -1.53 25.60 -14.68
N ILE A 638 -2.62 24.86 -14.88
CA ILE A 638 -3.05 23.77 -14.01
C ILE A 638 -2.02 22.63 -13.87
N ASN A 639 -1.16 22.39 -14.87
CA ASN A 639 -0.17 21.32 -14.81
C ASN A 639 0.97 21.70 -13.84
N LEU A 640 1.53 22.91 -13.96
CA LEU A 640 2.52 23.43 -13.00
C LEU A 640 1.93 23.55 -11.58
N ARG A 641 0.67 24.01 -11.44
CA ARG A 641 -0.02 24.07 -10.15
C ARG A 641 -0.16 22.70 -9.49
N ALA A 642 -0.51 21.67 -10.28
CA ALA A 642 -0.63 20.30 -9.80
C ALA A 642 0.74 19.70 -9.40
N GLU A 643 1.80 20.00 -10.15
CA GLU A 643 3.17 19.59 -9.79
C GLU A 643 3.63 20.25 -8.48
N ALA A 644 3.45 21.57 -8.32
CA ALA A 644 3.76 22.30 -7.10
C ALA A 644 2.99 21.80 -5.87
N LEU A 645 1.68 21.56 -6.01
CA LEU A 645 0.82 21.09 -4.93
C LEU A 645 1.09 19.60 -4.58
N GLN A 646 1.46 18.76 -5.57
CA GLN A 646 1.84 17.37 -5.31
C GLN A 646 3.22 17.25 -4.63
N ILE A 647 4.14 18.21 -4.84
CA ILE A 647 5.37 18.34 -4.03
C ILE A 647 5.03 18.62 -2.56
N LEU A 648 4.10 19.56 -2.28
CA LEU A 648 3.61 19.81 -0.92
C LEU A 648 2.99 18.56 -0.28
N CYS A 649 2.11 17.85 -1.00
CA CYS A 649 1.49 16.62 -0.52
C CYS A 649 2.54 15.55 -0.15
N ARG A 650 3.56 15.36 -0.98
CA ARG A 650 4.65 14.39 -0.72
C ARG A 650 5.44 14.74 0.55
N LEU A 651 5.80 16.01 0.73
CA LEU A 651 6.52 16.49 1.93
C LEU A 651 5.65 16.42 3.20
N PHE A 652 4.36 16.74 3.10
CA PHE A 652 3.41 16.59 4.20
C PHE A 652 3.33 15.14 4.71
N LEU A 653 3.35 14.16 3.81
CA LEU A 653 3.33 12.73 4.16
C LEU A 653 4.62 12.23 4.84
N GLU A 654 5.76 12.94 4.70
CA GLU A 654 7.01 12.65 5.42
C GLU A 654 6.96 13.09 6.90
N THR A 655 6.05 14.02 7.26
CA THR A 655 6.00 14.65 8.59
C THR A 655 5.74 13.65 9.73
N LYS A 656 6.09 14.05 10.96
CA LYS A 656 5.73 13.29 12.16
C LYS A 656 4.21 13.26 12.38
N THR A 657 3.52 14.37 12.14
CA THR A 657 2.06 14.51 12.35
C THR A 657 1.26 13.46 11.58
N VAL A 658 1.60 13.19 10.31
CA VAL A 658 0.93 12.13 9.52
C VAL A 658 1.20 10.75 10.09
N ARG A 659 2.43 10.45 10.54
CA ARG A 659 2.78 9.16 11.14
C ARG A 659 2.04 8.92 12.46
N ASP A 660 1.98 9.94 13.32
CA ASP A 660 1.24 9.87 14.58
C ASP A 660 -0.27 9.65 14.34
N PHE A 661 -0.86 10.33 13.35
CA PHE A 661 -2.27 10.14 12.93
C PHE A 661 -2.54 8.73 12.36
N LEU A 662 -1.63 8.18 11.56
CA LEU A 662 -1.74 6.80 11.05
C LEU A 662 -1.67 5.75 12.17
N GLU A 663 -0.89 6.00 13.23
CA GLU A 663 -0.90 5.15 14.43
C GLU A 663 -2.22 5.29 15.21
N GLU A 664 -2.77 6.50 15.35
CA GLU A 664 -4.08 6.71 15.97
C GLU A 664 -5.20 5.97 15.21
N MET A 665 -5.26 6.12 13.88
CA MET A 665 -6.27 5.44 13.05
C MET A 665 -6.13 3.91 13.11
N SER A 666 -4.90 3.38 13.13
CA SER A 666 -4.64 1.93 13.33
C SER A 666 -5.15 1.42 14.68
N ASN A 667 -4.99 2.21 15.75
CA ASN A 667 -5.55 1.93 17.07
C ASN A 667 -7.10 2.01 17.07
N THR A 668 -7.67 2.98 16.36
CA THR A 668 -9.11 3.17 16.18
C THR A 668 -9.75 2.01 15.41
N MET A 669 -9.18 1.57 14.28
CA MET A 669 -9.58 0.32 13.60
C MET A 669 -9.54 -0.88 14.54
N THR A 670 -8.55 -0.94 15.44
CA THR A 670 -8.40 -2.02 16.42
C THR A 670 -9.44 -1.95 17.53
N ASN A 671 -10.07 -0.80 17.77
CA ASN A 671 -11.24 -0.66 18.63
C ASN A 671 -12.54 -1.03 17.90
N TYR A 672 -12.77 -0.53 16.68
CA TYR A 672 -13.92 -0.91 15.86
C TYR A 672 -13.99 -2.42 15.60
N ARG A 673 -12.85 -3.10 15.38
CA ARG A 673 -12.79 -4.58 15.31
C ARG A 673 -13.34 -5.28 16.55
N LYS A 674 -13.18 -4.72 17.76
CA LYS A 674 -13.73 -5.27 19.01
C LYS A 674 -15.24 -5.05 19.06
N ILE A 675 -15.70 -3.84 18.76
CA ILE A 675 -17.12 -3.46 18.73
C ILE A 675 -17.87 -4.34 17.72
N LYS A 676 -17.32 -4.55 16.51
CA LYS A 676 -17.86 -5.49 15.51
C LYS A 676 -17.99 -6.92 16.06
N ILE A 677 -16.98 -7.43 16.76
CA ILE A 677 -17.02 -8.76 17.38
C ILE A 677 -18.10 -8.84 18.48
N GLU A 678 -18.34 -7.75 19.22
CA GLU A 678 -19.40 -7.67 20.23
C GLU A 678 -20.79 -7.70 19.59
N HIS A 679 -21.06 -6.93 18.53
CA HIS A 679 -22.33 -7.01 17.79
C HIS A 679 -22.51 -8.36 17.06
N GLN A 680 -21.46 -8.91 16.45
CA GLN A 680 -21.50 -10.27 15.87
C GLN A 680 -21.82 -11.35 16.90
N ARG A 681 -21.33 -11.20 18.13
CA ARG A 681 -21.65 -12.10 19.25
C ARG A 681 -23.10 -11.93 19.71
N ALA A 682 -23.59 -10.70 19.83
CA ALA A 682 -24.98 -10.41 20.16
C ALA A 682 -25.95 -10.97 19.10
N ARG A 683 -25.65 -10.75 17.81
CA ARG A 683 -26.38 -11.34 16.68
C ARG A 683 -26.42 -12.88 16.78
N LYS A 684 -25.28 -13.53 17.05
CA LYS A 684 -25.21 -15.00 17.19
C LYS A 684 -26.00 -15.52 18.40
N GLU A 685 -26.02 -14.79 19.51
CA GLU A 685 -26.83 -15.15 20.68
C GLU A 685 -28.34 -14.99 20.41
N ALA A 686 -28.75 -13.88 19.78
CA ALA A 686 -30.14 -13.65 19.40
C ALA A 686 -30.64 -14.69 18.36
N LEU A 687 -29.80 -15.07 17.39
CA LEU A 687 -30.08 -16.16 16.45
C LEU A 687 -30.21 -17.53 17.13
N ALA A 688 -29.44 -17.81 18.18
CA ALA A 688 -29.59 -19.04 18.96
C ALA A 688 -30.92 -19.06 19.72
N ARG A 689 -31.23 -17.98 20.46
CA ARG A 689 -32.53 -17.80 21.15
C ARG A 689 -33.71 -17.86 20.20
N LEU A 690 -33.58 -17.31 18.98
CA LEU A 690 -34.62 -17.38 17.95
C LEU A 690 -34.89 -18.82 17.52
N LYS A 691 -33.87 -19.67 17.35
CA LYS A 691 -34.04 -21.10 17.05
C LYS A 691 -34.69 -21.85 18.21
N GLU A 692 -34.31 -21.56 19.45
CA GLU A 692 -34.94 -22.13 20.66
C GLU A 692 -36.44 -21.76 20.73
N LEU A 693 -36.78 -20.50 20.56
CA LEU A 693 -38.17 -20.00 20.56
C LEU A 693 -38.99 -20.52 19.35
N GLN A 694 -38.36 -20.75 18.20
CA GLN A 694 -39.00 -21.41 17.06
C GLN A 694 -39.34 -22.88 17.35
N ALA A 695 -38.47 -23.59 18.08
CA ALA A 695 -38.77 -24.94 18.56
C ALA A 695 -39.90 -24.94 19.61
N GLU A 696 -39.89 -23.98 20.56
CA GLU A 696 -40.98 -23.79 21.53
C GLU A 696 -42.31 -23.46 20.83
N LYS A 697 -42.31 -22.57 19.83
CA LYS A 697 -43.48 -22.29 18.98
C LYS A 697 -44.00 -23.55 18.28
N ARG A 698 -43.12 -24.43 17.78
CA ARG A 698 -43.51 -25.69 17.13
C ARG A 698 -44.09 -26.69 18.14
N ALA A 699 -43.59 -26.73 19.37
CA ALA A 699 -44.09 -27.59 20.43
C ALA A 699 -45.43 -27.09 21.03
N LEU A 700 -45.67 -25.78 21.05
CA LEU A 700 -46.91 -25.15 21.52
C LEU A 700 -47.96 -24.92 20.41
N ALA A 701 -47.68 -25.37 19.18
CA ALA A 701 -48.66 -25.32 18.09
C ALA A 701 -49.78 -26.35 18.35
N PRO A 702 -51.07 -25.99 18.23
CA PRO A 702 -52.16 -26.94 18.43
C PRO A 702 -52.14 -28.02 17.33
N GLU A 703 -52.24 -29.30 17.69
CA GLU A 703 -52.43 -30.36 16.69
C GLU A 703 -53.73 -30.10 15.89
N PRO A 704 -53.69 -30.17 14.54
CA PRO A 704 -54.90 -30.31 13.76
C PRO A 704 -55.52 -31.68 14.03
N GLU A 705 -56.84 -31.73 14.22
CA GLU A 705 -57.55 -32.98 14.57
C GLU A 705 -57.32 -34.07 13.51
N LYS A 706 -56.72 -35.19 13.95
CA LYS A 706 -56.42 -36.34 13.09
C LYS A 706 -57.70 -37.02 12.62
N SER A 707 -58.09 -36.78 11.37
CA SER A 707 -59.08 -37.62 10.66
C SER A 707 -58.44 -38.97 10.29
N PRO A 708 -59.00 -40.12 10.68
CA PRO A 708 -58.35 -41.42 10.50
C PRO A 708 -58.63 -42.05 9.13
N SER A 709 -57.58 -42.33 8.35
CA SER A 709 -57.56 -43.36 7.30
C SER A 709 -56.10 -43.70 6.94
N PRO A 710 -55.66 -44.97 7.06
CA PRO A 710 -54.28 -45.37 6.75
C PRO A 710 -54.12 -45.84 5.29
N MET A 711 -52.92 -45.64 4.74
CA MET A 711 -52.34 -46.48 3.67
C MET A 711 -50.83 -46.64 3.91
N PRO A 712 -50.19 -47.69 3.37
CA PRO A 712 -49.01 -48.29 4.02
C PRO A 712 -47.68 -47.59 3.76
N GLU A 713 -46.72 -47.88 4.61
CA GLU A 713 -45.30 -47.60 4.40
C GLU A 713 -44.74 -48.34 3.18
N LEU A 714 -43.83 -47.67 2.48
CA LEU A 714 -42.75 -48.29 1.71
C LEU A 714 -41.44 -47.65 2.20
N GLU A 715 -40.94 -48.14 3.34
CA GLU A 715 -39.58 -47.87 3.79
C GLU A 715 -38.60 -48.68 2.91
N ASP A 716 -37.99 -48.05 1.91
CA ASP A 716 -36.81 -48.60 1.21
C ASP A 716 -36.08 -47.52 0.38
N ALA A 717 -35.62 -46.45 1.04
CA ALA A 717 -34.85 -45.35 0.40
C ALA A 717 -33.89 -44.57 1.33
N ALA A 718 -33.73 -44.96 2.60
CA ALA A 718 -33.16 -44.08 3.65
C ALA A 718 -31.65 -44.26 3.95
N GLU A 719 -30.93 -45.15 3.27
CA GLU A 719 -29.46 -45.31 3.40
C GLU A 719 -28.70 -44.80 2.16
N ALA A 720 -28.86 -43.51 1.83
CA ALA A 720 -28.09 -42.86 0.76
C ALA A 720 -27.58 -41.43 1.10
N GLU A 721 -28.16 -40.74 2.08
CA GLU A 721 -27.80 -39.33 2.41
C GLU A 721 -27.18 -39.15 3.80
N LYS A 722 -26.01 -39.76 4.02
CA LYS A 722 -25.14 -39.47 5.18
C LYS A 722 -23.69 -39.14 4.80
N ALA A 723 -23.55 -38.38 3.72
CA ALA A 723 -22.25 -37.97 3.16
C ALA A 723 -22.24 -36.51 2.63
N ALA A 724 -23.05 -35.61 3.20
CA ALA A 724 -23.20 -34.23 2.71
C ALA A 724 -23.52 -33.13 3.76
N GLU A 725 -23.08 -33.28 5.03
CA GLU A 725 -23.09 -32.17 6.00
C GLU A 725 -21.65 -31.78 6.42
N ASP A 726 -20.93 -31.06 5.55
CA ASP A 726 -19.81 -30.19 5.99
C ASP A 726 -19.46 -29.08 4.96
N GLN A 727 -20.44 -28.26 4.56
CA GLN A 727 -20.19 -26.91 3.99
C GLN A 727 -21.45 -26.02 3.94
N ASP A 728 -21.44 -24.95 4.72
CA ASP A 728 -22.36 -23.80 4.61
C ASP A 728 -21.56 -22.58 4.12
N ALA A 729 -21.87 -22.08 2.92
CA ALA A 729 -21.77 -20.66 2.54
C ALA A 729 -22.18 -20.42 1.06
N SER A 730 -23.42 -19.95 0.85
CA SER A 730 -23.86 -19.07 -0.25
C SER A 730 -23.46 -19.35 -1.72
N ILE A 731 -24.46 -19.68 -2.54
CA ILE A 731 -24.58 -19.23 -3.95
C ILE A 731 -25.93 -18.50 -4.06
N PRO A 732 -26.02 -17.34 -4.76
CA PRO A 732 -27.23 -16.53 -4.81
C PRO A 732 -28.30 -17.04 -5.79
N ASP A 733 -29.50 -16.53 -5.57
CA ASP A 733 -30.73 -16.72 -6.36
C ASP A 733 -30.60 -16.15 -7.79
N SER A 734 -31.08 -16.89 -8.81
CA SER A 734 -31.15 -16.44 -10.21
C SER A 734 -31.91 -17.43 -11.12
N GLU A 735 -33.24 -17.29 -11.22
CA GLU A 735 -34.02 -17.68 -12.41
C GLU A 735 -35.13 -16.64 -12.65
N ASP A 736 -35.06 -15.89 -13.75
CA ASP A 736 -36.07 -14.91 -14.16
C ASP A 736 -36.23 -14.99 -15.70
N GLU A 737 -37.25 -15.72 -16.18
CA GLU A 737 -37.62 -15.81 -17.60
C GLU A 737 -39.08 -15.39 -17.81
N GLU A 738 -39.30 -14.34 -18.62
CA GLU A 738 -40.64 -13.91 -19.03
C GLU A 738 -41.26 -14.86 -20.08
N PRO A 739 -42.48 -15.40 -19.85
CA PRO A 739 -43.15 -16.24 -20.84
C PRO A 739 -43.77 -15.40 -21.98
N MET A 740 -43.31 -15.62 -23.22
CA MET A 740 -43.83 -14.95 -24.41
C MET A 740 -45.36 -15.09 -24.59
N VAL A 741 -46.02 -13.95 -24.82
CA VAL A 741 -47.47 -13.89 -25.06
C VAL A 741 -47.82 -14.35 -26.48
N THR A 742 -48.56 -15.45 -26.60
CA THR A 742 -49.29 -15.81 -27.83
C THR A 742 -50.80 -15.77 -27.62
N ARG A 743 -51.55 -15.31 -28.63
CA ARG A 743 -53.00 -15.02 -28.53
C ARG A 743 -53.85 -16.21 -29.00
N SER A 744 -54.81 -16.65 -28.19
CA SER A 744 -56.09 -17.15 -28.76
C SER A 744 -57.32 -16.94 -27.87
N LEU A 745 -58.42 -16.56 -28.53
CA LEU A 745 -59.85 -16.68 -28.18
C LEU A 745 -60.35 -16.41 -26.75
N ARG A 746 -60.79 -15.16 -26.53
CA ARG A 746 -61.66 -14.71 -25.44
C ARG A 746 -63.01 -15.46 -25.39
N ARG A 747 -63.26 -16.24 -24.32
CA ARG A 747 -64.52 -16.23 -23.54
C ARG A 747 -64.55 -17.19 -22.33
N GLY A 748 -63.57 -18.09 -22.19
CA GLY A 748 -63.47 -18.98 -21.03
C GLY A 748 -62.85 -18.35 -19.77
N SER A 749 -62.00 -17.32 -19.94
CA SER A 749 -61.19 -16.71 -18.89
C SER A 749 -62.01 -16.20 -17.71
N ASP A 750 -63.07 -15.45 -17.95
CA ASP A 750 -63.69 -14.64 -16.91
C ASP A 750 -64.36 -15.51 -15.84
N ARG A 751 -65.06 -16.59 -16.25
CA ARG A 751 -65.62 -17.56 -15.30
C ARG A 751 -64.57 -18.44 -14.61
N ALA A 752 -63.39 -18.62 -15.21
CA ALA A 752 -62.28 -19.32 -14.57
C ALA A 752 -61.57 -18.42 -13.55
N ALA A 753 -61.29 -17.17 -13.91
CA ALA A 753 -60.70 -16.15 -13.06
C ALA A 753 -61.64 -15.74 -11.91
N GLU A 754 -62.94 -15.62 -12.16
CA GLU A 754 -63.95 -15.37 -11.12
C GLU A 754 -64.06 -16.55 -10.15
N ARG A 755 -63.99 -17.80 -10.62
CA ARG A 755 -63.91 -18.99 -9.76
C ARG A 755 -62.58 -19.11 -9.03
N LYS A 756 -61.48 -18.64 -9.62
CA LYS A 756 -60.15 -18.58 -8.99
C LYS A 756 -60.16 -17.53 -7.89
N ARG A 757 -60.48 -16.26 -8.19
CA ARG A 757 -60.68 -15.19 -7.20
C ARG A 757 -61.66 -15.57 -6.10
N LYS A 758 -62.80 -16.21 -6.41
CA LYS A 758 -63.78 -16.60 -5.38
C LYS A 758 -63.28 -17.75 -4.50
N ARG A 759 -62.41 -18.63 -5.01
CA ARG A 759 -61.69 -19.62 -4.18
C ARG A 759 -60.59 -18.96 -3.36
N GLU A 760 -59.87 -18.00 -3.93
CA GLU A 760 -58.82 -17.24 -3.25
C GLU A 760 -59.40 -16.35 -2.15
N GLU A 761 -60.49 -15.63 -2.38
CA GLU A 761 -61.24 -14.88 -1.36
C GLU A 761 -61.86 -15.80 -0.29
N GLU A 762 -62.38 -16.99 -0.66
CA GLU A 762 -62.87 -17.95 0.33
C GLU A 762 -61.74 -18.60 1.13
N GLN A 763 -60.59 -18.83 0.50
CA GLN A 763 -59.38 -19.36 1.12
C GLN A 763 -58.73 -18.32 2.03
N GLU A 764 -58.49 -17.10 1.57
CA GLU A 764 -58.00 -15.96 2.35
C GLU A 764 -58.96 -15.64 3.51
N ARG A 765 -60.28 -15.74 3.30
CA ARG A 765 -61.27 -15.62 4.38
C ARG A 765 -61.25 -16.80 5.34
N LYS A 766 -60.94 -18.02 4.88
CA LYS A 766 -60.73 -19.20 5.73
C LYS A 766 -59.41 -19.12 6.50
N GLU A 767 -58.36 -18.57 5.90
CA GLU A 767 -57.04 -18.36 6.49
C GLU A 767 -57.11 -17.24 7.52
N LYS A 768 -57.67 -16.07 7.19
CA LYS A 768 -57.95 -15.01 8.18
C LYS A 768 -58.92 -15.46 9.29
N ALA A 769 -59.88 -16.35 8.99
CA ALA A 769 -60.72 -16.98 10.01
C ALA A 769 -60.01 -18.11 10.79
N ALA A 770 -58.94 -18.70 10.25
CA ALA A 770 -58.09 -19.67 10.93
C ALA A 770 -57.11 -18.92 11.84
N GLU A 771 -56.44 -17.87 11.37
CA GLU A 771 -55.63 -16.94 12.18
C GLU A 771 -56.45 -16.35 13.32
N ALA A 772 -57.67 -15.84 13.05
CA ALA A 772 -58.56 -15.32 14.09
C ALA A 772 -59.01 -16.38 15.13
N LYS A 773 -58.94 -17.67 14.79
CA LYS A 773 -59.13 -18.78 15.74
C LYS A 773 -57.81 -19.19 16.43
N GLN A 774 -56.69 -19.21 15.72
CA GLN A 774 -55.36 -19.52 16.22
C GLN A 774 -54.84 -18.44 17.18
N ASN A 775 -55.35 -17.21 17.07
CA ASN A 775 -55.18 -16.13 18.04
C ASN A 775 -55.92 -16.38 19.38
N LYS A 776 -56.57 -17.55 19.55
CA LYS A 776 -56.99 -18.12 20.85
C LYS A 776 -56.10 -19.28 21.33
N GLY A 777 -54.88 -19.41 20.80
CA GLY A 777 -53.85 -20.29 21.37
C GLY A 777 -53.51 -19.92 22.82
N SER A 778 -52.74 -20.76 23.51
CA SER A 778 -52.37 -20.51 24.91
C SER A 778 -51.73 -19.12 25.09
N LYS A 779 -51.88 -18.56 26.30
CA LYS A 779 -51.13 -17.37 26.74
C LYS A 779 -49.61 -17.58 26.59
N GLU A 780 -49.13 -18.81 26.68
CA GLU A 780 -47.73 -19.16 26.39
C GLU A 780 -47.40 -19.01 24.90
N TYR A 781 -48.23 -19.54 23.99
CA TYR A 781 -48.02 -19.40 22.54
C TYR A 781 -47.98 -17.92 22.11
N GLN A 782 -48.92 -17.09 22.61
CA GLN A 782 -48.90 -15.64 22.37
C GLN A 782 -47.66 -14.94 22.96
N LYS A 783 -47.13 -15.42 24.08
CA LYS A 783 -45.91 -14.89 24.72
C LYS A 783 -44.66 -15.27 23.91
N VAL A 784 -44.55 -16.52 23.43
CA VAL A 784 -43.45 -16.99 22.58
C VAL A 784 -43.41 -16.22 21.26
N LEU A 785 -44.55 -15.93 20.63
CA LEU A 785 -44.60 -15.09 19.42
C LEU A 785 -43.98 -13.69 19.65
N LYS A 786 -44.29 -13.03 20.77
CA LYS A 786 -43.69 -11.73 21.13
C LYS A 786 -42.21 -11.81 21.53
N GLN A 787 -41.75 -12.98 21.98
CA GLN A 787 -40.33 -13.21 22.21
C GLN A 787 -39.59 -13.46 20.88
N ILE A 788 -40.20 -14.17 19.92
CA ILE A 788 -39.67 -14.33 18.55
C ILE A 788 -39.51 -12.97 17.86
N GLU A 789 -40.54 -12.12 17.92
CA GLU A 789 -40.53 -10.73 17.45
C GLU A 789 -39.35 -9.97 18.09
N LYS A 790 -39.30 -9.92 19.42
CA LYS A 790 -38.23 -9.23 20.16
C LYS A 790 -36.80 -9.76 19.91
N GLU A 791 -36.60 -11.04 19.64
CA GLU A 791 -35.27 -11.56 19.27
C GLU A 791 -34.94 -11.27 17.80
N ARG A 792 -35.93 -11.11 16.90
CA ARG A 792 -35.71 -10.59 15.53
C ARG A 792 -35.29 -9.12 15.53
N ASP A 793 -35.96 -8.26 16.30
CA ASP A 793 -35.62 -6.84 16.44
C ASP A 793 -34.14 -6.65 16.86
N LYS A 794 -33.63 -7.55 17.72
CA LYS A 794 -32.21 -7.56 18.13
C LYS A 794 -31.25 -8.06 17.06
N ILE A 795 -31.68 -8.95 16.18
CA ILE A 795 -30.84 -9.43 15.07
C ILE A 795 -30.68 -8.29 14.07
N GLU A 796 -31.78 -7.65 13.69
CA GLU A 796 -31.82 -6.48 12.81
C GLU A 796 -30.97 -5.33 13.38
N ALA A 797 -31.21 -4.91 14.62
CA ALA A 797 -30.40 -3.87 15.28
C ALA A 797 -28.92 -4.27 15.47
N ALA A 798 -28.59 -5.56 15.57
CA ALA A 798 -27.19 -6.00 15.60
C ALA A 798 -26.55 -6.04 14.21
N GLU A 799 -27.32 -6.29 13.15
CA GLU A 799 -26.89 -6.24 11.75
C GLU A 799 -26.66 -4.79 11.29
N GLU A 800 -27.58 -3.87 11.59
CA GLU A 800 -27.40 -2.42 11.36
C GLU A 800 -26.08 -1.90 11.97
N GLN A 801 -25.82 -2.25 13.24
CA GLN A 801 -24.61 -1.83 13.95
C GLN A 801 -23.34 -2.50 13.40
N ILE A 802 -23.43 -3.71 12.84
CA ILE A 802 -22.32 -4.33 12.10
C ILE A 802 -22.03 -3.54 10.81
N VAL A 803 -23.05 -3.12 10.07
CA VAL A 803 -22.89 -2.32 8.83
C VAL A 803 -22.28 -0.95 9.13
N ILE A 804 -22.74 -0.26 10.19
CA ILE A 804 -22.16 1.02 10.63
C ILE A 804 -20.68 0.84 10.98
N VAL A 805 -20.34 -0.16 11.81
CA VAL A 805 -18.95 -0.38 12.24
C VAL A 805 -18.05 -0.89 11.11
N ASP A 806 -18.60 -1.53 10.08
CA ASP A 806 -17.85 -1.86 8.85
C ASP A 806 -17.60 -0.63 7.97
N ASN A 807 -18.50 0.35 7.96
CA ASN A 807 -18.22 1.65 7.34
C ASN A 807 -17.16 2.44 8.12
N ASP A 808 -17.25 2.47 9.45
CA ASP A 808 -16.22 3.08 10.31
C ASP A 808 -14.84 2.43 10.10
N LEU A 809 -14.80 1.10 9.93
CA LEU A 809 -13.58 0.37 9.57
C LEU A 809 -13.04 0.70 8.18
N ARG A 810 -13.92 0.99 7.21
CA ARG A 810 -13.56 1.44 5.85
C ARG A 810 -12.95 2.84 5.88
N GLU A 811 -13.52 3.75 6.68
CA GLU A 811 -13.08 5.14 6.79
C GLU A 811 -11.78 5.29 7.61
N ALA A 812 -11.59 4.48 8.65
CA ALA A 812 -10.32 4.47 9.41
C ALA A 812 -9.14 3.76 8.67
N ASP A 813 -9.37 3.15 7.51
CA ASP A 813 -8.34 2.44 6.71
C ASP A 813 -7.53 3.43 5.84
N CYS A 814 -6.93 4.45 6.44
CA CYS A 814 -6.25 5.55 5.76
C CYS A 814 -4.75 5.30 5.44
N ALA A 815 -4.23 4.09 5.64
CA ALA A 815 -2.82 3.77 5.44
C ALA A 815 -2.38 3.65 3.96
N ARG A 816 -3.34 3.41 3.04
CA ARG A 816 -3.14 3.43 1.57
C ARG A 816 -4.49 3.42 0.86
N THR A 817 -4.71 4.30 -0.13
CA THR A 817 -5.85 4.20 -1.06
C THR A 817 -5.82 2.87 -1.83
N ARG A 818 -6.96 2.18 -1.97
CA ARG A 818 -7.04 0.84 -2.56
C ARG A 818 -7.73 0.86 -3.92
N ILE A 819 -7.13 0.19 -4.90
CA ILE A 819 -7.82 -0.19 -6.15
C ILE A 819 -8.99 -1.12 -5.85
N LEU A 820 -10.01 -1.08 -6.70
CA LEU A 820 -11.06 -2.11 -6.79
C LEU A 820 -10.47 -3.43 -7.31
N GLY A 821 -9.63 -3.33 -8.35
CA GLY A 821 -9.02 -4.49 -8.99
C GLY A 821 -8.32 -4.13 -10.30
N LYS A 822 -8.10 -5.15 -11.13
CA LYS A 822 -7.57 -5.01 -12.49
C LYS A 822 -8.39 -5.85 -13.46
N ASP A 823 -8.38 -5.46 -14.73
CA ASP A 823 -8.86 -6.31 -15.82
C ASP A 823 -7.74 -7.21 -16.39
N ARG A 824 -8.10 -8.04 -17.37
CA ARG A 824 -7.19 -8.94 -18.09
C ARG A 824 -6.04 -8.24 -18.81
N PHE A 825 -6.17 -6.95 -19.11
CA PHE A 825 -5.15 -6.10 -19.74
C PHE A 825 -4.39 -5.22 -18.74
N CYS A 826 -4.42 -5.58 -17.46
CA CYS A 826 -3.73 -4.92 -16.34
C CYS A 826 -4.20 -3.48 -16.04
N ASN A 827 -5.25 -2.96 -16.66
CA ASN A 827 -5.77 -1.62 -16.31
C ASN A 827 -6.25 -1.63 -14.85
N ARG A 828 -5.90 -0.61 -14.07
CA ARG A 828 -6.27 -0.47 -12.65
C ARG A 828 -7.56 0.32 -12.51
N TYR A 829 -8.52 -0.24 -11.78
CA TYR A 829 -9.82 0.38 -11.53
C TYR A 829 -9.86 0.98 -10.12
N TRP A 830 -10.25 2.25 -10.05
CA TRP A 830 -10.24 3.07 -8.84
C TRP A 830 -11.63 3.66 -8.56
N TRP A 831 -12.01 3.58 -7.30
CA TRP A 831 -13.05 4.39 -6.67
C TRP A 831 -12.35 4.95 -5.44
N PHE A 832 -12.11 6.26 -5.36
CA PHE A 832 -11.20 6.80 -4.33
C PHE A 832 -11.84 6.72 -2.95
N GLU A 833 -13.16 6.83 -2.90
CA GLU A 833 -14.02 6.61 -1.74
C GLU A 833 -14.12 5.12 -1.31
N ARG A 834 -13.33 4.20 -1.89
CA ARG A 834 -13.33 2.77 -1.50
C ARG A 834 -12.77 2.56 -0.08
N ASN A 835 -11.97 3.49 0.43
CA ASN A 835 -11.52 3.52 1.83
C ASN A 835 -11.12 4.95 2.25
N ALA A 836 -10.75 5.14 3.51
CA ALA A 836 -10.14 6.37 4.05
C ALA A 836 -10.99 7.66 4.08
N MET A 837 -12.21 7.68 3.50
CA MET A 837 -13.11 8.84 3.51
C MET A 837 -14.60 8.44 3.36
N PRO A 838 -15.57 9.26 3.81
CA PRO A 838 -16.99 9.02 3.53
C PRO A 838 -17.34 9.22 2.05
N TYR A 839 -18.27 8.41 1.51
CA TYR A 839 -18.66 8.47 0.09
C TYR A 839 -19.24 9.83 -0.36
N GLY A 840 -19.88 10.56 0.54
CA GLY A 840 -20.49 11.86 0.29
C GLY A 840 -19.63 13.06 0.72
N GLY A 841 -18.37 12.85 1.11
CA GLY A 841 -17.59 13.83 1.88
C GLY A 841 -18.03 13.91 3.35
N LEU A 842 -17.42 14.79 4.14
CA LEU A 842 -17.75 14.97 5.56
C LEU A 842 -19.13 15.63 5.74
N PRO A 843 -20.04 15.06 6.55
CA PRO A 843 -21.40 15.60 6.74
C PRO A 843 -21.49 17.01 7.36
N GLU A 844 -20.45 17.48 8.07
CA GLU A 844 -20.40 18.85 8.62
C GLU A 844 -19.64 19.84 7.70
N SER A 845 -19.22 19.44 6.49
CA SER A 845 -18.45 20.30 5.57
C SER A 845 -19.30 21.24 4.70
N SER A 846 -18.69 22.31 4.20
CA SER A 846 -19.32 23.28 3.29
C SER A 846 -19.73 22.75 1.91
N THR A 847 -19.40 21.50 1.56
CA THR A 847 -19.88 20.78 0.36
C THR A 847 -20.77 19.59 0.68
N ALA A 848 -21.26 19.46 1.92
CA ALA A 848 -22.20 18.40 2.29
C ALA A 848 -23.53 18.45 1.50
N ASP A 849 -23.85 19.58 0.87
CA ASP A 849 -24.99 19.72 -0.06
C ASP A 849 -24.78 19.03 -1.42
N ALA A 850 -23.56 18.63 -1.75
CA ALA A 850 -23.25 17.87 -2.96
C ALA A 850 -23.62 16.38 -2.83
N GLU A 851 -23.53 15.80 -1.63
CA GLU A 851 -23.70 14.37 -1.36
C GLU A 851 -22.79 13.41 -2.18
N TYR A 852 -21.67 13.88 -2.75
CA TYR A 852 -20.64 13.03 -3.39
C TYR A 852 -19.23 13.63 -3.17
N ALA A 853 -18.18 12.82 -3.31
CA ALA A 853 -16.79 13.27 -3.24
C ALA A 853 -16.12 13.30 -4.62
N ASN A 854 -15.94 12.15 -5.29
CA ASN A 854 -15.40 12.05 -6.64
C ASN A 854 -16.49 11.62 -7.64
N GLY A 855 -17.31 10.63 -7.27
CA GLY A 855 -18.48 10.22 -8.05
C GLY A 855 -18.17 9.67 -9.45
N ARG A 856 -16.96 9.14 -9.66
CA ARG A 856 -16.46 8.59 -10.94
C ARG A 856 -15.65 7.31 -10.71
N ILE A 857 -15.78 6.36 -11.64
CA ILE A 857 -14.86 5.21 -11.72
C ILE A 857 -13.68 5.62 -12.57
N TRP A 858 -12.49 5.67 -12.00
CA TRP A 858 -11.28 5.97 -12.74
C TRP A 858 -10.57 4.70 -13.18
N VAL A 859 -10.11 4.69 -14.42
CA VAL A 859 -9.36 3.57 -15.02
C VAL A 859 -8.01 4.09 -15.46
N GLN A 860 -6.95 3.55 -14.84
CA GLN A 860 -5.56 3.86 -15.15
C GLN A 860 -4.97 2.75 -16.02
N GLY A 861 -4.13 3.09 -16.99
CA GLY A 861 -3.41 2.11 -17.79
C GLY A 861 -2.45 1.23 -16.97
N PRO A 862 -1.97 0.12 -17.57
CA PRO A 862 -1.00 -0.78 -16.94
C PRO A 862 0.34 -0.08 -16.71
N ASP A 863 1.10 -0.57 -15.74
CA ASP A 863 2.49 -0.17 -15.52
C ASP A 863 3.42 -0.80 -16.57
N ASP A 864 4.58 -0.19 -16.83
CA ASP A 864 5.55 -0.70 -17.80
C ASP A 864 6.04 -2.10 -17.42
N MET A 865 6.23 -2.37 -16.13
CA MET A 865 6.57 -3.70 -15.60
C MET A 865 5.42 -4.73 -15.68
N GLU A 866 4.21 -4.29 -16.02
CA GLU A 866 3.02 -5.15 -16.19
C GLU A 866 2.66 -5.35 -17.68
N LEU A 867 3.15 -4.48 -18.55
CA LEU A 867 3.10 -4.66 -20.00
C LEU A 867 4.10 -5.73 -20.43
N GLU A 868 5.34 -5.66 -19.95
CA GLU A 868 6.37 -6.69 -20.14
C GLU A 868 5.88 -8.05 -19.65
N GLY A 869 5.97 -9.07 -20.51
CA GLY A 869 5.64 -10.45 -20.14
C GLY A 869 4.15 -10.81 -20.06
N PHE A 870 3.22 -9.86 -20.21
CA PHE A 870 1.77 -10.15 -20.35
C PHE A 870 1.18 -9.67 -21.68
N ILE A 871 1.52 -8.46 -22.12
CA ILE A 871 1.04 -7.87 -23.40
C ILE A 871 2.23 -7.81 -24.37
N ASN A 872 3.32 -7.20 -23.93
CA ASN A 872 4.60 -7.16 -24.63
C ASN A 872 5.37 -8.46 -24.30
N VAL A 873 4.94 -9.58 -24.88
CA VAL A 873 5.55 -10.91 -24.70
C VAL A 873 6.56 -11.22 -25.82
N GLY A 874 7.49 -12.16 -25.58
CA GLY A 874 8.50 -12.52 -26.58
C GLY A 874 7.92 -13.28 -27.79
N ASP A 875 8.64 -13.33 -28.92
CA ASP A 875 8.13 -13.94 -30.15
C ASP A 875 7.74 -15.42 -30.00
N ALA A 876 8.42 -16.16 -29.11
CA ALA A 876 8.05 -17.54 -28.77
C ALA A 876 6.66 -17.61 -28.11
N ASP A 877 6.39 -16.72 -27.17
CA ASP A 877 5.13 -16.63 -26.43
C ASP A 877 4.01 -16.07 -27.32
N LYS A 878 4.30 -15.05 -28.13
CA LYS A 878 3.37 -14.53 -29.17
C LYS A 878 2.94 -15.66 -30.10
N LYS A 879 3.88 -16.51 -30.53
CA LYS A 879 3.59 -17.66 -31.39
C LYS A 879 2.81 -18.75 -30.67
N ALA A 880 3.11 -19.05 -29.40
CA ALA A 880 2.35 -20.00 -28.59
C ALA A 880 0.90 -19.53 -28.39
N TYR A 881 0.71 -18.26 -28.03
CA TYR A 881 -0.60 -17.61 -27.87
C TYR A 881 -1.40 -17.64 -29.18
N TYR A 882 -0.75 -17.32 -30.31
CA TYR A 882 -1.37 -17.37 -31.63
C TYR A 882 -1.79 -18.81 -32.03
N CYS A 883 -1.00 -19.82 -31.67
CA CYS A 883 -1.36 -21.23 -31.92
C CYS A 883 -2.59 -21.68 -31.11
N LEU A 884 -2.85 -21.09 -29.94
CA LEU A 884 -4.03 -21.39 -29.11
C LEU A 884 -5.26 -20.59 -29.56
N PHE A 885 -5.12 -19.28 -29.76
CA PHE A 885 -6.26 -18.36 -29.86
C PHE A 885 -6.45 -17.70 -31.23
N GLN A 886 -5.52 -17.90 -32.18
CA GLN A 886 -5.51 -17.34 -33.54
C GLN A 886 -5.39 -15.79 -33.59
N MET A 887 -4.84 -15.21 -32.52
CA MET A 887 -4.56 -13.78 -32.34
C MET A 887 -3.37 -13.63 -31.40
N THR A 888 -2.74 -12.45 -31.35
CA THR A 888 -1.73 -12.07 -30.34
C THR A 888 -2.38 -11.37 -29.13
N PRO A 889 -1.70 -11.26 -27.97
CA PRO A 889 -2.21 -10.51 -26.82
C PRO A 889 -2.49 -9.02 -27.12
N GLU A 890 -1.67 -8.41 -27.98
CA GLU A 890 -1.83 -7.03 -28.45
C GLU A 890 -3.09 -6.86 -29.32
N GLU A 891 -3.33 -7.78 -30.25
CA GLU A 891 -4.56 -7.81 -31.05
C GLU A 891 -5.80 -8.05 -30.18
N ARG A 892 -5.70 -8.96 -29.20
CA ARG A 892 -6.77 -9.23 -28.23
C ARG A 892 -7.13 -7.97 -27.42
N LYS A 893 -6.14 -7.26 -26.85
CA LYS A 893 -6.34 -5.97 -26.17
C LYS A 893 -7.00 -4.96 -27.10
N LYS A 894 -6.51 -4.83 -28.33
CA LYS A 894 -7.04 -3.90 -29.34
C LYS A 894 -8.50 -4.18 -29.74
N MET A 895 -8.90 -5.45 -29.77
CA MET A 895 -10.29 -5.87 -30.03
C MET A 895 -11.18 -5.65 -28.81
N GLU A 896 -10.80 -6.21 -27.66
CA GLU A 896 -11.67 -6.29 -26.48
C GLU A 896 -11.74 -4.99 -25.66
N GLU A 897 -10.75 -4.10 -25.73
CA GLU A 897 -10.86 -2.72 -25.18
C GLU A 897 -11.64 -1.76 -26.10
N GLY A 898 -11.91 -2.16 -27.34
CA GLY A 898 -12.59 -1.33 -28.33
C GLY A 898 -11.78 -0.07 -28.72
N PRO A 899 -12.45 1.05 -29.01
CA PRO A 899 -11.80 2.26 -29.56
C PRO A 899 -11.03 3.09 -28.53
N THR A 900 -11.25 2.87 -27.22
CA THR A 900 -10.61 3.64 -26.14
C THR A 900 -9.67 2.77 -25.34
N GLN A 901 -8.37 2.96 -25.55
CA GLN A 901 -7.30 2.09 -25.04
C GLN A 901 -6.36 2.88 -24.13
N LEU A 902 -5.84 2.23 -23.09
CA LEU A 902 -4.84 2.80 -22.18
C LEU A 902 -3.51 2.07 -22.38
N ARG A 903 -2.42 2.82 -22.58
CA ARG A 903 -1.10 2.30 -22.96
C ARG A 903 -0.04 2.37 -21.87
N SER A 904 -0.22 3.16 -20.82
CA SER A 904 0.75 3.35 -19.73
C SER A 904 0.07 3.83 -18.45
N ALA A 905 0.78 3.76 -17.32
CA ALA A 905 0.30 4.20 -16.01
C ALA A 905 -0.01 5.72 -15.94
N ASN A 906 0.52 6.51 -16.87
CA ASN A 906 0.25 7.94 -16.99
C ASN A 906 -1.10 8.24 -17.64
N GLN A 907 -1.72 7.27 -18.31
CA GLN A 907 -2.99 7.45 -19.01
C GLN A 907 -4.18 7.04 -18.14
N TRP A 908 -5.09 8.00 -17.96
CA TRP A 908 -6.32 7.86 -17.17
C TRP A 908 -7.55 8.10 -18.02
N GLY A 909 -8.57 7.27 -17.87
CA GLY A 909 -9.94 7.52 -18.34
C GLY A 909 -10.95 7.27 -17.21
N PHE A 910 -12.23 7.48 -17.47
CA PHE A 910 -13.28 7.26 -16.47
C PHE A 910 -14.63 6.83 -17.05
N TYR A 911 -15.49 6.34 -16.15
CA TYR A 911 -16.94 6.17 -16.35
C TYR A 911 -17.69 7.01 -15.30
N ASP A 912 -18.84 7.59 -15.68
CA ASP A 912 -19.64 8.43 -14.79
C ASP A 912 -21.17 8.32 -15.00
N THR A 913 -21.62 7.19 -15.54
CA THR A 913 -23.05 6.84 -15.67
C THR A 913 -23.34 5.40 -15.20
N PRO A 914 -24.53 5.11 -14.66
CA PRO A 914 -24.90 3.76 -14.22
C PRO A 914 -24.80 2.70 -15.33
N GLU A 915 -25.16 3.06 -16.56
CA GLU A 915 -25.15 2.15 -17.71
C GLU A 915 -23.72 1.73 -18.09
N GLU A 916 -22.74 2.62 -17.94
CA GLU A 916 -21.31 2.29 -18.16
C GLU A 916 -20.76 1.33 -17.11
N LEU A 917 -21.24 1.44 -15.85
CA LEU A 917 -20.90 0.50 -14.78
C LEU A 917 -21.51 -0.88 -15.04
N ASP A 918 -22.78 -0.96 -15.45
CA ASP A 918 -23.41 -2.24 -15.77
C ASP A 918 -22.80 -2.90 -17.02
N MET A 919 -22.48 -2.14 -18.07
CA MET A 919 -21.72 -2.65 -19.23
C MET A 919 -20.32 -3.17 -18.82
N LEU A 920 -19.63 -2.49 -17.90
CA LEU A 920 -18.34 -2.92 -17.37
C LEU A 920 -18.46 -4.23 -16.57
N ILE A 921 -19.45 -4.33 -15.68
CA ILE A 921 -19.73 -5.55 -14.90
C ILE A 921 -20.07 -6.71 -15.84
N GLY A 922 -20.84 -6.47 -16.90
CA GLY A 922 -21.13 -7.45 -17.94
C GLY A 922 -19.87 -8.01 -18.62
N TRP A 923 -18.99 -7.11 -19.10
CA TRP A 923 -17.80 -7.42 -19.90
C TRP A 923 -16.66 -8.16 -19.17
N LEU A 924 -16.62 -8.12 -17.84
CA LEU A 924 -15.60 -8.81 -17.03
C LEU A 924 -15.88 -10.33 -16.94
N ASP A 925 -14.88 -11.16 -17.20
CA ASP A 925 -15.02 -12.62 -17.23
C ASP A 925 -14.78 -13.24 -15.84
N SER A 926 -15.75 -13.98 -15.32
CA SER A 926 -15.64 -14.71 -14.04
C SER A 926 -14.72 -15.93 -14.10
N ARG A 927 -14.25 -16.33 -15.28
CA ARG A 927 -13.23 -17.38 -15.51
C ARG A 927 -11.80 -16.89 -15.21
N GLY A 928 -11.55 -15.58 -15.21
CA GLY A 928 -10.25 -14.98 -14.94
C GLY A 928 -10.00 -14.69 -13.45
N VAL A 929 -8.76 -14.84 -12.97
CA VAL A 929 -8.40 -14.60 -11.55
C VAL A 929 -8.51 -13.13 -11.15
N ARG A 930 -8.04 -12.20 -11.98
CA ARG A 930 -8.10 -10.75 -11.72
C ARG A 930 -9.51 -10.23 -11.92
N GLU A 931 -10.18 -10.65 -12.98
CA GLU A 931 -11.51 -10.16 -13.34
C GLU A 931 -12.62 -10.68 -12.43
N LEU A 932 -12.58 -11.94 -11.99
CA LEU A 932 -13.49 -12.44 -10.96
C LEU A 932 -13.39 -11.62 -9.66
N LYS A 933 -12.20 -11.13 -9.32
CA LYS A 933 -12.01 -10.27 -8.14
C LYS A 933 -12.58 -8.86 -8.37
N LEU A 934 -12.26 -8.23 -9.51
CA LEU A 934 -12.78 -6.91 -9.86
C LEU A 934 -14.31 -6.92 -9.96
N LYS A 935 -14.90 -7.92 -10.61
CA LYS A 935 -16.35 -8.10 -10.77
C LYS A 935 -17.05 -8.28 -9.42
N LYS A 936 -16.44 -8.96 -8.44
CA LYS A 936 -16.97 -9.05 -7.07
C LYS A 936 -16.95 -7.72 -6.33
N GLU A 937 -15.85 -6.97 -6.43
CA GLU A 937 -15.72 -5.66 -5.78
C GLU A 937 -16.67 -4.61 -6.39
N LEU A 938 -16.84 -4.60 -7.72
CA LEU A 938 -17.80 -3.74 -8.42
C LEU A 938 -19.25 -4.06 -8.02
N ASN A 939 -19.65 -5.33 -8.02
CA ASN A 939 -21.00 -5.72 -7.59
C ASN A 939 -21.27 -5.36 -6.12
N ALA A 940 -20.30 -5.53 -5.22
CA ALA A 940 -20.44 -5.21 -3.80
C ALA A 940 -20.57 -3.70 -3.51
N LEU A 941 -20.19 -2.83 -4.45
CA LEU A 941 -20.28 -1.38 -4.32
C LEU A 941 -21.27 -0.72 -5.29
N ARG A 942 -21.88 -1.50 -6.19
CA ARG A 942 -22.65 -1.04 -7.36
C ARG A 942 -23.64 0.07 -7.03
N ASP A 943 -24.55 -0.18 -6.08
CA ASP A 943 -25.66 0.73 -5.79
C ASP A 943 -25.19 2.00 -5.06
N VAL A 944 -24.07 1.91 -4.31
CA VAL A 944 -23.38 3.07 -3.73
C VAL A 944 -22.77 3.92 -4.86
N MET A 945 -22.10 3.28 -5.82
CA MET A 945 -21.46 3.97 -6.95
C MET A 945 -22.49 4.67 -7.84
N ILE A 946 -23.61 4.01 -8.16
CA ILE A 946 -24.75 4.58 -8.90
C ILE A 946 -25.29 5.82 -8.18
N LYS A 947 -25.62 5.71 -6.88
CA LYS A 947 -26.13 6.84 -6.08
C LYS A 947 -25.21 8.07 -6.15
N HIS A 948 -23.90 7.87 -6.05
CA HIS A 948 -22.95 9.00 -6.05
C HIS A 948 -22.63 9.53 -7.45
N MET A 949 -22.77 8.73 -8.51
CA MET A 949 -22.81 9.22 -9.90
C MET A 949 -24.03 10.10 -10.17
N GLU A 950 -25.22 9.67 -9.72
CA GLU A 950 -26.47 10.45 -9.85
C GLU A 950 -26.40 11.79 -9.11
N LYS A 951 -25.91 11.78 -7.86
CA LYS A 951 -25.70 13.02 -7.09
C LYS A 951 -24.71 13.97 -7.77
N ARG A 952 -23.61 13.45 -8.31
CA ARG A 952 -22.66 14.23 -9.11
C ARG A 952 -23.31 14.83 -10.36
N ALA A 953 -24.07 14.04 -11.11
CA ALA A 953 -24.78 14.51 -12.30
C ALA A 953 -25.81 15.60 -11.98
N ALA A 954 -26.53 15.48 -10.85
CA ALA A 954 -27.44 16.51 -10.35
C ALA A 954 -26.71 17.80 -9.93
N TYR A 955 -25.60 17.69 -9.19
CA TYR A 955 -24.82 18.84 -8.71
C TYR A 955 -24.16 19.66 -9.83
N LEU A 956 -23.71 19.00 -10.89
CA LEU A 956 -23.08 19.64 -12.05
C LEU A 956 -24.10 20.14 -13.09
N THR A 957 -25.36 19.72 -12.99
CA THR A 957 -26.45 20.28 -13.81
C THR A 957 -26.86 21.63 -13.22
N PRO A 958 -26.71 22.75 -13.95
CA PRO A 958 -27.17 24.05 -13.44
C PRO A 958 -28.69 23.98 -13.22
N PRO A 959 -29.23 24.50 -12.10
CA PRO A 959 -30.64 24.43 -11.82
C PRO A 959 -31.41 25.06 -12.98
N ALA A 960 -32.36 24.29 -13.53
CA ALA A 960 -33.24 24.79 -14.57
C ALA A 960 -33.90 26.08 -14.07
N ARG A 961 -33.86 27.15 -14.87
CA ARG A 961 -34.58 28.38 -14.54
C ARG A 961 -36.06 28.05 -14.43
N GLU A 962 -36.53 27.90 -13.21
CA GLU A 962 -37.96 28.00 -12.92
C GLU A 962 -38.44 29.31 -13.52
N LYS A 963 -39.46 29.22 -14.38
CA LYS A 963 -40.20 30.40 -14.81
C LYS A 963 -41.10 30.80 -13.65
N SER A 964 -40.50 31.45 -12.66
CA SER A 964 -41.23 32.19 -11.64
C SER A 964 -41.99 33.33 -12.35
N GLU A 965 -43.26 33.07 -12.68
CA GLU A 965 -44.20 34.07 -13.18
C GLU A 965 -44.63 34.99 -12.04
N GLU A 966 -43.68 35.77 -11.50
CA GLU A 966 -43.99 36.91 -10.64
C GLU A 966 -44.11 38.20 -11.47
N PRO A 967 -45.04 39.10 -11.12
CA PRO A 967 -45.45 40.21 -11.98
C PRO A 967 -44.39 41.31 -12.10
N ALA A 968 -44.38 41.99 -13.25
CA ALA A 968 -43.38 42.99 -13.61
C ALA A 968 -43.59 44.35 -12.90
N GLU A 969 -43.16 44.47 -11.65
CA GLU A 969 -43.15 45.75 -10.93
C GLU A 969 -41.92 46.63 -11.24
N THR A 970 -42.14 47.67 -12.04
CA THR A 970 -41.37 48.92 -12.08
C THR A 970 -39.84 48.82 -12.22
N THR A 971 -39.35 48.46 -13.41
CA THR A 971 -37.93 48.63 -13.77
C THR A 971 -37.52 50.10 -13.83
N THR A 972 -36.94 50.64 -12.76
CA THR A 972 -36.13 51.87 -12.84
C THR A 972 -34.84 51.59 -13.63
N ARG A 973 -34.39 52.55 -14.45
CA ARG A 973 -33.22 52.38 -15.33
C ARG A 973 -31.93 52.23 -14.52
N MET A 974 -31.48 50.99 -14.28
CA MET A 974 -30.12 50.72 -13.83
C MET A 974 -29.11 51.21 -14.87
N SER A 975 -28.02 51.84 -14.39
CA SER A 975 -26.88 52.23 -15.23
C SER A 975 -26.21 50.99 -15.85
N THR A 976 -25.68 51.13 -17.07
CA THR A 976 -24.93 50.06 -17.76
C THR A 976 -23.79 49.52 -16.89
N ARG A 977 -23.05 50.38 -16.18
CA ARG A 977 -21.97 49.97 -15.27
C ARG A 977 -22.48 49.11 -14.11
N THR A 978 -23.65 49.44 -13.56
CA THR A 978 -24.32 48.64 -12.51
C THR A 978 -24.82 47.31 -13.06
N LYS A 979 -25.33 47.28 -14.30
CA LYS A 979 -25.73 46.04 -14.97
C LYS A 979 -24.52 45.12 -15.21
N THR A 980 -23.40 45.63 -15.70
CA THR A 980 -22.15 44.86 -15.84
C THR A 980 -21.67 44.33 -14.49
N GLN A 981 -21.70 45.16 -13.43
CA GLN A 981 -21.27 44.72 -12.09
C GLN A 981 -22.20 43.67 -11.46
N ALA A 982 -23.51 43.75 -11.71
CA ALA A 982 -24.47 42.72 -11.31
C ALA A 982 -24.31 41.43 -12.12
N GLN A 983 -23.99 41.54 -13.42
CA GLN A 983 -23.73 40.41 -14.29
C GLN A 983 -22.43 39.68 -13.90
N MET A 984 -21.33 40.42 -13.67
CA MET A 984 -20.09 39.87 -13.11
C MET A 984 -20.28 39.22 -11.73
N ARG A 985 -21.21 39.72 -10.90
CA ARG A 985 -21.59 39.06 -9.64
C ARG A 985 -22.42 37.79 -9.87
N SER A 986 -23.23 37.73 -10.93
CA SER A 986 -23.94 36.50 -11.32
C SER A 986 -22.96 35.44 -11.85
N GLU A 987 -21.93 35.85 -12.59
CA GLU A 987 -20.88 34.98 -13.11
C GLU A 987 -19.96 34.49 -11.96
N LYS A 988 -19.56 35.37 -11.03
CA LYS A 988 -18.82 35.02 -9.81
C LYS A 988 -19.63 34.16 -8.81
N ASN A 989 -20.97 34.13 -8.91
CA ASN A 989 -21.83 33.20 -8.16
C ASN A 989 -22.11 31.88 -8.90
N GLN A 990 -21.63 31.70 -10.15
CA GLN A 990 -21.78 30.44 -10.89
C GLN A 990 -20.63 29.45 -10.67
N GLN A 991 -19.43 29.94 -10.31
CA GLN A 991 -18.29 29.10 -9.96
C GLN A 991 -18.50 28.48 -8.56
N ARG A 992 -18.48 27.16 -8.47
CA ARG A 992 -18.78 26.38 -7.25
C ARG A 992 -17.61 26.43 -6.27
N CYS A 993 -16.37 26.47 -6.77
CA CYS A 993 -15.16 26.62 -5.95
C CYS A 993 -15.14 27.91 -5.10
N LEU A 994 -15.94 28.94 -5.45
CA LEU A 994 -16.10 30.17 -4.67
C LEU A 994 -17.15 30.04 -3.55
N ARG A 995 -18.04 29.05 -3.62
CA ARG A 995 -19.02 28.73 -2.57
C ARG A 995 -18.37 28.05 -1.36
N TRP A 996 -17.31 27.27 -1.57
CA TRP A 996 -16.60 26.54 -0.51
C TRP A 996 -16.06 27.47 0.58
N LYS A 997 -16.11 27.01 1.83
CA LYS A 997 -15.65 27.74 3.02
C LYS A 997 -14.94 26.78 3.96
N ASN A 998 -13.85 27.20 4.61
CA ASN A 998 -13.17 26.35 5.58
C ASN A 998 -13.84 26.43 6.97
N THR A 999 -14.97 25.75 7.14
CA THR A 999 -15.72 25.78 8.39
C THR A 999 -15.00 25.05 9.53
N MET A 1000 -14.23 24.01 9.22
CA MET A 1000 -13.40 23.25 10.16
C MET A 1000 -12.28 24.11 10.77
N ALA A 1001 -11.53 24.87 9.97
CA ALA A 1001 -10.53 25.80 10.52
C ALA A 1001 -11.20 26.89 11.38
N MET A 1002 -12.34 27.43 10.94
CA MET A 1002 -13.10 28.40 11.74
C MET A 1002 -13.65 27.80 13.05
N ALA A 1003 -13.97 26.51 13.10
CA ALA A 1003 -14.47 25.83 14.29
C ALA A 1003 -13.36 25.36 15.26
N GLU A 1004 -12.26 24.81 14.74
CA GLU A 1004 -11.17 24.24 15.54
C GLU A 1004 -10.04 25.24 15.85
N LEU A 1005 -9.68 26.09 14.88
CA LEU A 1005 -8.61 27.09 15.03
C LEU A 1005 -9.16 28.48 15.37
N GLY A 1006 -10.43 28.75 15.07
CA GLY A 1006 -11.06 30.07 15.24
C GLY A 1006 -10.65 31.10 14.18
N HIS A 1007 -9.92 30.67 13.15
CA HIS A 1007 -9.43 31.48 12.03
C HIS A 1007 -9.10 30.56 10.83
N ARG A 1008 -9.06 31.11 9.61
CA ARG A 1008 -8.65 30.38 8.39
C ARG A 1008 -7.13 30.19 8.36
N HIS A 1009 -6.62 29.34 7.47
CA HIS A 1009 -5.18 29.05 7.41
C HIS A 1009 -4.31 30.20 6.94
N ILE A 1010 -4.76 30.99 5.96
CA ILE A 1010 -4.08 32.22 5.53
C ILE A 1010 -4.05 33.30 6.63
N ASP A 1011 -5.01 33.27 7.56
CA ASP A 1011 -5.09 34.28 8.61
C ASP A 1011 -4.07 34.00 9.73
N PRO A 1012 -3.46 35.03 10.34
CA PRO A 1012 -2.62 34.84 11.52
C PRO A 1012 -3.49 34.52 12.75
N PRO A 1013 -2.97 33.73 13.73
CA PRO A 1013 -3.75 33.34 14.90
C PRO A 1013 -4.17 34.56 15.73
N LEU A 1014 -5.45 34.59 16.12
CA LEU A 1014 -6.03 35.69 16.90
C LEU A 1014 -5.34 35.80 18.26
N LYS A 1015 -4.64 36.91 18.50
CA LYS A 1015 -4.01 37.22 19.80
C LYS A 1015 -5.06 37.07 20.91
N PRO A 1016 -4.79 36.28 21.98
CA PRO A 1016 -5.80 35.96 22.98
C PRO A 1016 -6.30 37.24 23.66
N ARG A 1017 -7.59 37.55 23.50
CA ARG A 1017 -8.21 38.73 24.10
C ARG A 1017 -8.06 38.67 25.62
N GLY A 1018 -7.17 39.50 26.16
CA GLY A 1018 -7.00 39.67 27.61
C GLY A 1018 -8.34 40.00 28.27
N ARG A 1019 -8.56 39.49 29.50
CA ARG A 1019 -9.82 39.63 30.25
C ARG A 1019 -10.10 41.09 30.63
N GLY A 1020 -10.61 41.88 29.69
CA GLY A 1020 -10.89 43.31 29.84
C GLY A 1020 -12.35 43.67 29.61
N ARG A 1021 -13.07 43.90 30.73
CA ARG A 1021 -14.40 44.55 30.85
C ARG A 1021 -15.56 44.08 29.95
N LYS A 1022 -16.65 43.65 30.60
CA LYS A 1022 -18.00 43.74 30.02
C LYS A 1022 -18.30 45.19 29.63
N ASN A 1023 -19.03 45.39 28.53
CA ASN A 1023 -19.90 46.53 28.33
C ASN A 1023 -21.27 46.03 27.84
N ASN A 1024 -22.35 46.58 28.39
CA ASN A 1024 -23.73 46.24 27.99
C ASN A 1024 -24.25 47.28 26.99
N GLN A 1025 -24.58 46.85 25.77
CA GLN A 1025 -25.50 47.45 24.78
C GLN A 1025 -25.43 46.54 23.53
N GLY A 1026 -26.52 46.16 22.86
CA GLY A 1026 -27.95 46.34 23.16
C GLY A 1026 -28.77 46.10 21.87
N ASP A 1027 -29.94 45.46 21.99
CA ASP A 1027 -30.95 45.28 20.92
C ASP A 1027 -30.55 44.42 19.68
N ASN A 1028 -31.47 43.73 18.97
CA ASN A 1028 -32.86 43.31 19.25
C ASN A 1028 -33.23 42.06 18.38
N LEU A 1029 -34.50 41.63 18.45
CA LEU A 1029 -35.26 40.77 17.51
C LEU A 1029 -35.14 39.22 17.60
N LYS A 1030 -35.91 38.70 18.58
CA LYS A 1030 -36.93 37.62 18.42
C LYS A 1030 -36.58 36.36 17.61
N SER A 1031 -36.38 35.25 18.33
CA SER A 1031 -36.75 33.90 17.87
C SER A 1031 -38.11 33.48 18.44
N THR A 1032 -38.96 32.84 17.64
CA THR A 1032 -40.24 32.25 18.09
C THR A 1032 -40.07 30.89 18.76
N SER A 1033 -41.06 30.48 19.57
CA SER A 1033 -41.01 29.29 20.42
C SER A 1033 -41.55 28.02 19.74
N GLY A 1034 -40.98 26.86 20.09
CA GLY A 1034 -41.50 25.55 19.68
C GLY A 1034 -40.92 24.38 20.50
N ALA A 1035 -41.79 23.43 20.87
CA ALA A 1035 -41.51 22.13 21.50
C ALA A 1035 -40.79 22.08 22.87
N LYS A 1036 -41.26 21.16 23.72
CA LYS A 1036 -40.64 20.70 24.98
C LYS A 1036 -40.68 19.16 25.03
N ASN A 1037 -39.96 18.60 26.01
CA ASN A 1037 -40.07 17.25 26.56
C ASN A 1037 -39.29 16.12 25.86
N ALA A 1038 -38.12 15.80 26.44
CA ALA A 1038 -37.63 14.44 26.57
C ALA A 1038 -37.17 14.25 28.04
N ALA A 1039 -37.29 13.04 28.58
CA ALA A 1039 -37.03 12.78 30.02
C ALA A 1039 -35.53 12.54 30.32
N ALA A 1040 -35.12 12.78 31.57
CA ALA A 1040 -33.73 12.64 31.99
C ALA A 1040 -33.33 11.19 32.30
N ALA A 1041 -32.12 10.80 31.86
CA ALA A 1041 -31.44 9.55 32.18
C ALA A 1041 -30.15 9.82 33.00
N PRO A 1042 -29.60 8.85 33.75
CA PRO A 1042 -28.67 9.13 34.86
C PRO A 1042 -27.20 9.35 34.44
N THR A 1043 -26.52 10.25 35.15
CA THR A 1043 -25.11 10.59 34.95
C THR A 1043 -24.17 9.45 35.34
N VAL A 1044 -23.41 8.92 34.37
CA VAL A 1044 -22.33 7.95 34.64
C VAL A 1044 -21.08 8.67 35.16
N LEU A 1045 -20.54 8.21 36.30
CA LEU A 1045 -19.31 8.71 36.90
C LEU A 1045 -18.13 7.77 36.61
N ASN A 1046 -16.92 8.32 36.51
CA ASN A 1046 -15.72 7.50 36.31
C ASN A 1046 -15.32 6.69 37.57
N ARG A 1047 -14.31 5.82 37.47
CA ARG A 1047 -13.75 5.01 38.59
C ARG A 1047 -13.30 5.82 39.82
N GLN A 1048 -13.26 7.16 39.76
CA GLN A 1048 -12.89 8.08 40.83
C GLN A 1048 -14.06 8.97 41.29
N GLY A 1049 -15.30 8.70 40.85
CA GLY A 1049 -16.52 9.33 41.37
C GLY A 1049 -16.74 10.79 40.95
N LYS A 1050 -16.00 11.28 39.94
CA LYS A 1050 -16.18 12.64 39.40
C LYS A 1050 -16.90 12.61 38.04
N PRO A 1051 -17.67 13.66 37.68
CA PRO A 1051 -18.17 13.85 36.32
C PRO A 1051 -17.00 13.88 35.33
N ALA A 1052 -17.17 13.24 34.17
CA ALA A 1052 -16.20 13.33 33.09
C ALA A 1052 -16.32 14.69 32.39
N THR A 1053 -15.19 15.38 32.19
CA THR A 1053 -15.13 16.65 31.44
C THR A 1053 -15.18 16.38 29.93
N ARG A 1054 -15.99 17.15 29.21
CA ARG A 1054 -16.30 16.94 27.78
C ARG A 1054 -15.09 17.14 26.85
N GLN A 1055 -14.60 16.04 26.29
CA GLN A 1055 -14.22 15.90 24.88
C GLN A 1055 -14.53 14.45 24.49
N GLY A 1056 -15.54 14.24 23.64
CA GLY A 1056 -16.12 12.91 23.38
C GLY A 1056 -17.65 12.86 23.49
N SER A 1057 -18.35 13.80 22.82
CA SER A 1057 -19.81 13.74 22.70
C SER A 1057 -20.30 14.46 21.43
N ARG A 1058 -19.97 13.93 20.25
CA ARG A 1058 -20.60 14.31 18.97
C ARG A 1058 -20.44 13.24 17.87
N TYR A 1059 -21.09 12.11 18.08
CA TYR A 1059 -21.95 11.42 17.10
C TYR A 1059 -22.94 10.58 17.91
N ASN A 1060 -24.12 10.30 17.37
CA ASN A 1060 -25.12 9.48 18.06
C ASN A 1060 -24.86 7.99 17.76
N PHE A 1061 -24.85 7.18 18.80
CA PHE A 1061 -25.10 5.74 18.83
C PHE A 1061 -26.18 5.50 19.89
#